data_AF-A0AAW0FYB8-F1
#
_entry.id   AF-A0AAW0FYB8-F1
#
_cell.length_a   1.000
_cell.length_b   1.000
_cell.length_c   1.000
_cell.angle_alpha   90.00
_cell.angle_beta   90.00
_cell.angle_gamma   90.00
#
_symmetry.space_group_name_H-M   'P 1'
#
loop_
_entity.id
_entity.type
_entity.pdbx_description
1 polymer ?
#
loop_
_entity_poly.entity_id
_entity_poly.type
_entity_poly.pdbx_seq_one_letter_code
_entity_poly.pdbx_strand_id
1 'polypeptide(L)'
;MSSTKIGKVAPFPPLPGQPWPPARNHPRWKELYRLHDEWLMKHWPFSSEKKRARIPFMNLAGFSTWCAPASDFDRMVWGGRIAGIFFLADDYIDSGKMLDRIPGFKKAATGEGPLHPEDRAEICHDIVFRAIKETSHPRTFRQLTQCTHEWWDSNIHEPFRNLDQYLATRRVNIAMYFANAYFRYCLDINLTDEQVNHPLMREAEGIVSDHVGLTNDLFSYAKEYLTQSDDTNVLRMLQDFEGLTYEQAKDTVTKKIRQKEQDFIPAGLAVLNDPELGKDPEVHRWIANLPYCMGGNNAWSQESGRYNIGDVPGAPPFPSLSFEAEATPEDEVVDDTEESALRDAVFNVEVIPEPDFTLDIDAIESKGVRTKTQASIPPSLQLMNIPESRVQHVGVRAIASSQRTGSDDNSLILKAVASLVRSYEIDVQTVGKVMIYLQNSNIPVYAADLVHLLSQSEIEVNISNGDSSALLLDAITHVESNTWDARNVITVAVTKQSVVTMLVGPNAPIVMEPVRGVFTDSHTQKLFPSSYFAALQKSYESYLKRLRVSLSKEIDLNEATGAASVFDYMLTDHPEKLAELFRVSPCLSKDDNALPMHPRDFQKKVVFNGPDNGSIYDGLVCLVDAVPSYEFFEKRIAIFSESNNGTSTFFCLRAVSDTKYMRDTLKAVGGVPRRT
;
A
#
# COMPACT_ATOMS: atom_id res chain seq x y z
N MET A 1 4.14 15.38 -11.95
CA MET A 1 2.81 15.54 -12.58
C MET A 1 2.50 14.23 -13.28
N SER A 2 1.65 13.38 -12.70
CA SER A 2 1.21 12.15 -13.36
C SER A 2 0.36 12.51 -14.57
N SER A 3 0.71 11.98 -15.75
CA SER A 3 -0.07 12.15 -16.97
C SER A 3 -0.98 10.95 -17.27
N THR A 4 -1.21 10.04 -16.31
CA THR A 4 -2.40 9.19 -16.39
C THR A 4 -3.60 10.10 -16.21
N LYS A 5 -4.43 10.24 -17.25
CA LYS A 5 -5.74 10.87 -17.11
C LYS A 5 -6.53 10.02 -16.11
N ILE A 6 -6.58 10.47 -14.87
CA ILE A 6 -7.58 10.08 -13.88
C ILE A 6 -8.92 10.25 -14.58
N GLY A 7 -9.78 9.24 -14.48
CA GLY A 7 -10.99 9.13 -15.28
C GLY A 7 -11.84 10.40 -15.24
N LYS A 8 -12.69 10.60 -16.24
CA LYS A 8 -13.58 11.77 -16.27
C LYS A 8 -14.66 11.59 -15.23
N VAL A 9 -14.88 12.58 -14.37
CA VAL A 9 -16.10 12.69 -13.56
C VAL A 9 -17.07 13.65 -14.23
N ALA A 10 -18.36 13.50 -13.93
CA ALA A 10 -19.38 14.47 -14.30
C ALA A 10 -19.01 15.87 -13.79
N PRO A 11 -19.31 16.93 -14.55
CA PRO A 11 -19.08 18.30 -14.11
C PRO A 11 -19.95 18.61 -12.88
N PHE A 12 -19.42 19.49 -12.02
CA PHE A 12 -20.18 20.08 -10.92
C PHE A 12 -20.18 21.61 -11.04
N PRO A 13 -21.33 22.30 -10.91
CA PRO A 13 -22.68 21.76 -10.66
C PRO A 13 -23.20 20.88 -11.81
N PRO A 14 -24.15 19.97 -11.55
CA PRO A 14 -24.68 19.08 -12.59
C PRO A 14 -25.33 19.87 -13.73
N LEU A 15 -25.09 19.45 -14.97
CA LEU A 15 -25.74 20.03 -16.15
C LEU A 15 -27.21 19.59 -16.24
N PRO A 16 -28.09 20.38 -16.91
CA PRO A 16 -29.48 19.97 -17.12
C PRO A 16 -29.59 18.58 -17.76
N GLY A 17 -30.33 17.68 -17.12
CA GLY A 17 -30.54 16.31 -17.58
C GLY A 17 -29.43 15.32 -17.23
N GLN A 18 -28.41 15.71 -16.47
CA GLN A 18 -27.45 14.75 -15.90
C GLN A 18 -28.02 14.05 -14.67
N PRO A 19 -27.72 12.75 -14.48
CA PRO A 19 -27.97 12.02 -13.25
C PRO A 19 -27.51 12.76 -12.00
N TRP A 20 -28.37 12.81 -10.97
CA TRP A 20 -28.03 13.41 -9.69
C TRP A 20 -28.62 12.64 -8.48
N PRO A 21 -27.80 12.31 -7.47
CA PRO A 21 -26.34 12.25 -7.53
C PRO A 21 -25.87 11.23 -8.59
N PRO A 22 -24.72 11.43 -9.24
CA PRO A 22 -24.21 10.47 -10.21
C PRO A 22 -23.81 9.17 -9.52
N ALA A 23 -24.06 8.05 -10.18
CA ALA A 23 -23.60 6.74 -9.73
C ALA A 23 -22.94 6.01 -10.90
N ARG A 24 -21.65 5.69 -10.77
CA ARG A 24 -20.90 4.93 -11.77
C ARG A 24 -19.81 4.14 -11.06
N ASN A 25 -19.57 2.92 -11.54
CA ASN A 25 -18.49 2.09 -11.02
C ASN A 25 -17.18 2.39 -11.77
N HIS A 26 -16.04 2.15 -11.14
CA HIS A 26 -14.73 2.27 -11.79
C HIS A 26 -14.69 1.41 -13.07
N PRO A 27 -14.13 1.87 -14.20
CA PRO A 27 -14.20 1.13 -15.47
C PRO A 27 -13.61 -0.30 -15.42
N ARG A 28 -12.65 -0.54 -14.52
CA ARG A 28 -12.03 -1.84 -14.23
C ARG A 28 -12.48 -2.47 -12.91
N TRP A 29 -13.70 -2.20 -12.46
CA TRP A 29 -14.17 -2.62 -11.13
C TRP A 29 -14.14 -4.15 -10.93
N LYS A 30 -14.40 -4.95 -11.96
CA LYS A 30 -14.38 -6.43 -11.85
C LYS A 30 -13.01 -6.94 -11.42
N GLU A 31 -11.96 -6.40 -12.04
CA GLU A 31 -10.57 -6.71 -11.72
C GLU A 31 -10.20 -6.23 -10.32
N LEU A 32 -10.63 -5.02 -9.96
CA LEU A 32 -10.44 -4.48 -8.61
C LEU A 32 -11.11 -5.36 -7.55
N TYR A 33 -12.33 -5.85 -7.81
CA TYR A 33 -13.03 -6.77 -6.90
C TYR A 33 -12.25 -8.08 -6.76
N ARG A 34 -11.81 -8.70 -7.86
CA ARG A 34 -11.03 -9.95 -7.78
C ARG A 34 -9.73 -9.76 -6.99
N LEU A 35 -8.94 -8.72 -7.31
CA LEU A 35 -7.67 -8.42 -6.63
C LEU A 35 -7.84 -8.07 -5.15
N HIS A 36 -8.98 -7.48 -4.80
CA HIS A 36 -9.38 -7.23 -3.42
C HIS A 36 -9.76 -8.52 -2.70
N ASP A 37 -10.67 -9.31 -3.29
CA ASP A 37 -11.27 -10.49 -2.68
C ASP A 37 -10.21 -11.57 -2.44
N GLU A 38 -9.37 -11.86 -3.45
CA GLU A 38 -8.23 -12.79 -3.32
C GLU A 38 -7.29 -12.39 -2.20
N TRP A 39 -7.01 -11.09 -2.07
CA TRP A 39 -6.12 -10.56 -1.04
C TRP A 39 -6.74 -10.67 0.35
N LEU A 40 -8.00 -10.26 0.54
CA LEU A 40 -8.67 -10.38 1.82
C LEU A 40 -8.75 -11.84 2.27
N MET A 41 -9.22 -12.75 1.41
CA MET A 41 -9.33 -14.18 1.72
C MET A 41 -8.00 -14.81 2.13
N LYS A 42 -6.88 -14.31 1.59
CA LYS A 42 -5.54 -14.79 1.93
C LYS A 42 -5.03 -14.21 3.25
N HIS A 43 -5.22 -12.91 3.47
CA HIS A 43 -4.52 -12.18 4.53
C HIS A 43 -5.33 -11.97 5.80
N TRP A 44 -6.65 -11.72 5.69
CA TRP A 44 -7.50 -11.44 6.84
C TRP A 44 -7.70 -12.68 7.74
N PRO A 45 -7.63 -12.54 9.07
CA PRO A 45 -7.82 -13.66 10.00
C PRO A 45 -9.30 -13.98 10.21
N PHE A 46 -9.92 -14.67 9.26
CA PHE A 46 -11.29 -15.15 9.41
C PHE A 46 -11.44 -16.15 10.56
N SER A 47 -12.51 -16.03 11.34
CA SER A 47 -12.81 -16.99 12.41
C SER A 47 -13.34 -18.33 11.88
N SER A 48 -13.79 -18.39 10.63
CA SER A 48 -14.25 -19.60 9.97
C SER A 48 -14.12 -19.53 8.45
N GLU A 49 -14.06 -20.70 7.82
CA GLU A 49 -14.09 -20.82 6.36
C GLU A 49 -15.40 -20.25 5.78
N LYS A 50 -16.52 -20.40 6.50
CA LYS A 50 -17.82 -19.83 6.11
C LYS A 50 -17.74 -18.30 5.97
N LYS A 51 -17.09 -17.60 6.92
CA LYS A 51 -16.89 -16.14 6.84
C LYS A 51 -15.93 -15.77 5.70
N ARG A 52 -14.85 -16.55 5.50
CA ARG A 52 -13.89 -16.33 4.41
C ARG A 52 -14.55 -16.45 3.03
N ALA A 53 -15.35 -17.50 2.81
CA ALA A 53 -16.00 -17.78 1.53
C ALA A 53 -17.08 -16.76 1.14
N ARG A 54 -17.55 -15.93 2.08
CA ARG A 54 -18.55 -14.87 1.82
C ARG A 54 -17.98 -13.62 1.17
N ILE A 55 -16.67 -13.41 1.22
CA ILE A 55 -16.03 -12.16 0.76
C ILE A 55 -16.43 -11.74 -0.67
N PRO A 56 -16.43 -12.65 -1.67
CA PRO A 56 -16.78 -12.27 -3.04
C PRO A 56 -18.24 -11.83 -3.20
N PHE A 57 -19.14 -12.27 -2.31
CA PHE A 57 -20.55 -11.88 -2.31
C PHE A 57 -20.79 -10.54 -1.61
N MET A 58 -19.92 -10.16 -0.68
CA MET A 58 -20.03 -8.88 0.02
C MET A 58 -19.65 -7.69 -0.88
N ASN A 59 -18.91 -7.92 -1.98
CA ASN A 59 -18.49 -6.86 -2.91
C ASN A 59 -17.84 -5.66 -2.20
N LEU A 60 -17.03 -5.85 -1.15
CA LEU A 60 -16.60 -4.76 -0.25
C LEU A 60 -15.78 -3.68 -0.95
N ALA A 61 -14.96 -4.04 -1.95
CA ALA A 61 -14.25 -3.07 -2.79
C ALA A 61 -15.19 -2.09 -3.50
N GLY A 62 -16.45 -2.51 -3.73
CA GLY A 62 -17.48 -1.74 -4.39
C GLY A 62 -17.72 -0.39 -3.77
N PHE A 63 -17.66 -0.28 -2.43
CA PHE A 63 -17.79 1.02 -1.78
C PHE A 63 -16.79 2.02 -2.38
N SER A 64 -15.52 1.64 -2.50
CA SER A 64 -14.48 2.51 -3.05
C SER A 64 -14.62 2.76 -4.55
N THR A 65 -14.90 1.71 -5.33
CA THR A 65 -14.95 1.84 -6.79
C THR A 65 -16.18 2.59 -7.29
N TRP A 66 -17.29 2.53 -6.56
CA TRP A 66 -18.49 3.33 -6.83
C TRP A 66 -18.35 4.78 -6.35
N CYS A 67 -17.67 5.03 -5.21
CA CYS A 67 -17.53 6.37 -4.63
C CYS A 67 -16.43 7.22 -5.27
N ALA A 68 -15.47 6.59 -5.96
CA ALA A 68 -14.37 7.28 -6.65
C ALA A 68 -14.06 6.61 -8.00
N PRO A 69 -15.01 6.58 -8.96
CA PRO A 69 -14.89 5.80 -10.20
C PRO A 69 -13.78 6.29 -11.13
N ALA A 70 -13.31 7.52 -10.94
CA ALA A 70 -12.22 8.11 -11.72
C ALA A 70 -10.81 7.78 -11.20
N SER A 71 -10.69 7.06 -10.08
CA SER A 71 -9.40 6.79 -9.43
C SER A 71 -8.33 6.16 -10.32
N ASP A 72 -7.06 6.38 -9.98
CA ASP A 72 -5.95 5.60 -10.54
C ASP A 72 -6.07 4.13 -10.12
N PHE A 73 -5.95 3.21 -11.08
CA PHE A 73 -6.15 1.77 -10.84
C PHE A 73 -5.23 1.22 -9.75
N ASP A 74 -3.92 1.51 -9.81
CA ASP A 74 -2.94 1.00 -8.84
C ASP A 74 -3.26 1.49 -7.42
N ARG A 75 -3.64 2.77 -7.30
CA ARG A 75 -4.05 3.34 -6.01
C ARG A 75 -5.39 2.76 -5.53
N MET A 76 -6.32 2.48 -6.44
CA MET A 76 -7.63 1.91 -6.11
C MET A 76 -7.55 0.44 -5.69
N VAL A 77 -6.52 -0.32 -6.09
CA VAL A 77 -6.27 -1.65 -5.50
C VAL A 77 -6.12 -1.54 -3.97
N TRP A 78 -5.36 -0.55 -3.49
CA TRP A 78 -5.24 -0.28 -2.06
C TRP A 78 -6.48 0.40 -1.46
N GLY A 79 -7.17 1.25 -2.24
CA GLY A 79 -8.44 1.86 -1.86
C GLY A 79 -9.57 0.84 -1.63
N GLY A 80 -9.63 -0.22 -2.43
CA GLY A 80 -10.54 -1.34 -2.19
C GLY A 80 -10.14 -2.10 -0.92
N ARG A 81 -8.85 -2.43 -0.77
CA ARG A 81 -8.34 -3.19 0.40
C ARG A 81 -8.56 -2.46 1.71
N ILE A 82 -8.34 -1.15 1.75
CA ILE A 82 -8.56 -0.37 2.98
C ILE A 82 -10.05 -0.34 3.35
N ALA A 83 -10.97 -0.21 2.39
CA ALA A 83 -12.40 -0.34 2.68
C ALA A 83 -12.74 -1.73 3.24
N GLY A 84 -12.24 -2.79 2.60
CA GLY A 84 -12.46 -4.17 3.01
C GLY A 84 -12.01 -4.48 4.44
N ILE A 85 -10.78 -4.13 4.81
CA ILE A 85 -10.28 -4.39 6.17
C ILE A 85 -11.04 -3.58 7.23
N PHE A 86 -11.51 -2.36 6.90
CA PHE A 86 -12.30 -1.55 7.83
C PHE A 86 -13.70 -2.13 8.01
N PHE A 87 -14.39 -2.54 6.94
CA PHE A 87 -15.68 -3.21 7.04
C PHE A 87 -15.63 -4.49 7.88
N LEU A 88 -14.51 -5.23 7.80
CA LEU A 88 -14.30 -6.43 8.59
C LEU A 88 -13.90 -6.11 10.04
N ALA A 89 -13.09 -5.06 10.26
CA ALA A 89 -12.72 -4.62 11.61
C ALA A 89 -13.91 -4.03 12.38
N ASP A 90 -14.75 -3.26 11.69
CA ASP A 90 -15.99 -2.67 12.19
C ASP A 90 -16.97 -3.76 12.64
N ASP A 91 -17.29 -4.71 11.75
CA ASP A 91 -18.12 -5.88 12.11
C ASP A 91 -17.51 -6.66 13.29
N TYR A 92 -16.19 -6.81 13.30
CA TYR A 92 -15.46 -7.54 14.34
C TYR A 92 -15.48 -6.83 15.70
N ILE A 93 -15.39 -5.50 15.73
CA ILE A 93 -15.42 -4.71 16.97
C ILE A 93 -16.85 -4.59 17.49
N ASP A 94 -17.82 -4.38 16.60
CA ASP A 94 -19.24 -4.32 16.94
C ASP A 94 -19.72 -5.66 17.48
N SER A 95 -19.28 -6.77 16.85
CA SER A 95 -19.53 -8.12 17.36
C SER A 95 -18.71 -8.38 18.63
N GLY A 96 -19.31 -8.09 19.80
CA GLY A 96 -18.70 -8.34 21.11
C GLY A 96 -18.11 -7.11 21.80
N LYS A 97 -18.22 -5.91 21.20
CA LYS A 97 -17.75 -4.62 21.75
C LYS A 97 -16.28 -4.67 22.19
N MET A 98 -15.41 -5.19 21.32
CA MET A 98 -13.96 -5.36 21.55
C MET A 98 -13.18 -4.05 21.40
N LEU A 99 -13.61 -3.00 22.11
CA LEU A 99 -13.04 -1.66 22.02
C LEU A 99 -11.57 -1.58 22.49
N ASP A 100 -11.11 -2.58 23.25
CA ASP A 100 -9.73 -2.71 23.71
C ASP A 100 -8.73 -2.98 22.57
N ARG A 101 -9.20 -3.40 21.40
CA ARG A 101 -8.36 -3.60 20.20
C ARG A 101 -8.08 -2.32 19.41
N ILE A 102 -8.84 -1.25 19.65
CA ILE A 102 -8.71 0.03 18.94
C ILE A 102 -7.27 0.58 18.94
N PRO A 103 -6.52 0.59 20.07
CA PRO A 103 -5.14 1.07 20.08
C PRO A 103 -4.23 0.33 19.10
N GLY A 104 -4.46 -0.96 18.89
CA GLY A 104 -3.74 -1.79 17.93
C GLY A 104 -3.98 -1.36 16.49
N PHE A 105 -5.24 -1.18 16.10
CA PHE A 105 -5.59 -0.68 14.76
C PHE A 105 -5.11 0.76 14.53
N LYS A 106 -5.15 1.63 15.55
CA LYS A 106 -4.56 2.97 15.48
C LYS A 106 -3.05 2.92 15.25
N LYS A 107 -2.34 2.01 15.93
CA LYS A 107 -0.89 1.83 15.70
C LYS A 107 -0.62 1.29 14.30
N ALA A 108 -1.33 0.27 13.85
CA ALA A 108 -1.21 -0.27 12.50
C ALA A 108 -1.46 0.80 11.41
N ALA A 109 -2.39 1.73 11.64
CA ALA A 109 -2.69 2.83 10.73
C ALA A 109 -1.56 3.87 10.55
N THR A 110 -0.50 3.80 11.36
CA THR A 110 0.71 4.63 11.17
C THR A 110 1.65 4.08 10.09
N GLY A 111 1.45 2.81 9.69
CA GLY A 111 2.35 2.09 8.80
C GLY A 111 3.76 1.92 9.41
N GLU A 112 3.84 1.70 10.72
CA GLU A 112 5.08 1.51 11.48
C GLU A 112 5.12 0.14 12.18
N GLY A 113 4.29 -0.79 11.74
CA GLY A 113 4.10 -2.10 12.37
C GLY A 113 2.86 -2.14 13.28
N PRO A 114 2.36 -3.35 13.57
CA PRO A 114 1.28 -3.58 14.54
C PRO A 114 1.76 -3.26 15.97
N LEU A 115 0.82 -2.96 16.87
CA LEU A 115 1.09 -2.86 18.31
C LEU A 115 1.37 -4.24 18.89
N HIS A 116 0.62 -5.25 18.42
CA HIS A 116 0.77 -6.64 18.79
C HIS A 116 1.34 -7.42 17.60
N PRO A 117 2.64 -7.81 17.61
CA PRO A 117 3.31 -8.40 16.45
C PRO A 117 2.67 -9.67 15.88
N GLU A 118 1.93 -10.42 16.70
CA GLU A 118 1.26 -11.66 16.32
C GLU A 118 -0.21 -11.45 15.91
N ASP A 119 -0.74 -10.24 16.08
CA ASP A 119 -2.13 -9.94 15.76
C ASP A 119 -2.31 -9.80 14.25
N ARG A 120 -2.85 -10.85 13.64
CA ARG A 120 -3.05 -10.91 12.18
C ARG A 120 -3.97 -9.81 11.63
N ALA A 121 -4.89 -9.27 12.41
CA ALA A 121 -5.76 -8.20 11.92
C ALA A 121 -5.00 -6.87 11.91
N GLU A 122 -4.19 -6.60 12.93
CA GLU A 122 -3.28 -5.44 12.95
C GLU A 122 -2.23 -5.54 11.85
N ILE A 123 -1.64 -6.72 11.63
CA ILE A 123 -0.70 -6.96 10.52
C ILE A 123 -1.37 -6.66 9.17
N CYS A 124 -2.62 -7.10 8.99
CA CYS A 124 -3.37 -6.85 7.76
C CYS A 124 -3.58 -5.33 7.52
N HIS A 125 -3.93 -4.58 8.58
CA HIS A 125 -4.02 -3.12 8.51
C HIS A 125 -2.67 -2.49 8.20
N ASP A 126 -1.62 -2.87 8.89
CA ASP A 126 -0.28 -2.33 8.70
C ASP A 126 0.23 -2.54 7.27
N ILE A 127 -0.03 -3.70 6.66
CA ILE A 127 0.33 -3.95 5.24
C ILE A 127 -0.34 -2.92 4.32
N VAL A 128 -1.64 -2.68 4.49
CA VAL A 128 -2.40 -1.73 3.66
C VAL A 128 -1.92 -0.30 3.91
N PHE A 129 -1.77 0.11 5.16
CA PHE A 129 -1.32 1.48 5.49
C PHE A 129 0.13 1.72 5.08
N ARG A 130 1.04 0.74 5.18
CA ARG A 130 2.40 0.89 4.64
C ARG A 130 2.39 1.06 3.12
N ALA A 131 1.58 0.29 2.41
CA ALA A 131 1.50 0.43 0.95
C ALA A 131 0.95 1.81 0.54
N ILE A 132 -0.08 2.32 1.25
CA ILE A 132 -0.61 3.66 1.01
C ILE A 132 0.41 4.73 1.42
N LYS A 133 1.13 4.56 2.54
CA LYS A 133 2.17 5.50 3.02
C LYS A 133 3.26 5.73 1.97
N GLU A 134 3.70 4.66 1.33
CA GLU A 134 4.83 4.68 0.38
C GLU A 134 4.45 5.27 -0.99
N THR A 135 3.14 5.38 -1.28
CA THR A 135 2.61 5.87 -2.57
C THR A 135 1.86 7.18 -2.47
N SER A 136 1.46 7.55 -1.26
CA SER A 136 0.71 8.76 -0.98
C SER A 136 1.67 9.93 -0.76
N HIS A 137 1.19 11.13 -1.05
CA HIS A 137 1.89 12.32 -0.60
C HIS A 137 1.93 12.34 0.94
N PRO A 138 3.06 12.71 1.59
CA PRO A 138 3.18 12.63 3.05
C PRO A 138 2.08 13.36 3.81
N ARG A 139 1.60 14.50 3.28
CA ARG A 139 0.46 15.23 3.85
C ARG A 139 -0.84 14.42 3.78
N THR A 140 -1.18 13.89 2.61
CA THR A 140 -2.38 13.06 2.41
C THR A 140 -2.35 11.83 3.31
N PHE A 141 -1.18 11.17 3.47
CA PHE A 141 -1.04 10.05 4.40
C PHE A 141 -1.25 10.47 5.85
N ARG A 142 -0.63 11.58 6.30
CA ARG A 142 -0.85 12.09 7.67
C ARG A 142 -2.33 12.39 7.95
N GLN A 143 -3.01 13.03 7.00
CA GLN A 143 -4.45 13.31 7.10
C GLN A 143 -5.26 12.01 7.15
N LEU A 144 -4.92 11.00 6.35
CA LEU A 144 -5.54 9.68 6.42
C LEU A 144 -5.37 9.04 7.81
N THR A 145 -4.14 8.98 8.33
CA THR A 145 -3.88 8.43 9.67
C THR A 145 -4.66 9.20 10.75
N GLN A 146 -4.72 10.53 10.67
CA GLN A 146 -5.50 11.36 11.58
C GLN A 146 -6.99 11.00 11.52
N CYS A 147 -7.60 11.01 10.34
CA CYS A 147 -9.02 10.65 10.18
C CYS A 147 -9.30 9.21 10.65
N THR A 148 -8.39 8.27 10.43
CA THR A 148 -8.50 6.90 10.96
C THR A 148 -8.53 6.89 12.49
N HIS A 149 -7.66 7.67 13.13
CA HIS A 149 -7.61 7.75 14.60
C HIS A 149 -8.89 8.37 15.15
N GLU A 150 -9.35 9.47 14.55
CA GLU A 150 -10.59 10.15 14.93
C GLU A 150 -11.81 9.25 14.77
N TRP A 151 -11.89 8.48 13.68
CA TRP A 151 -12.95 7.50 13.49
C TRP A 151 -12.91 6.42 14.57
N TRP A 152 -11.74 5.84 14.84
CA TRP A 152 -11.61 4.84 15.91
C TRP A 152 -12.05 5.38 17.27
N ASP A 153 -11.67 6.61 17.61
CA ASP A 153 -12.07 7.25 18.86
C ASP A 153 -13.59 7.49 18.92
N SER A 154 -14.23 7.76 17.78
CA SER A 154 -15.68 7.99 17.70
C SER A 154 -16.54 6.75 17.99
N ASN A 155 -15.96 5.54 17.94
CA ASN A 155 -16.64 4.30 18.32
C ASN A 155 -16.81 4.16 19.85
N ILE A 156 -16.16 5.02 20.62
CA ILE A 156 -16.27 5.06 22.08
C ILE A 156 -17.23 6.18 22.45
N HIS A 157 -18.52 5.84 22.59
CA HIS A 157 -19.55 6.80 22.99
C HIS A 157 -20.52 6.25 24.04
N GLU A 158 -21.17 7.15 24.78
CA GLU A 158 -22.30 6.79 25.64
C GLU A 158 -23.53 6.44 24.79
N PRO A 159 -24.48 5.65 25.32
CA PRO A 159 -25.77 5.43 24.68
C PRO A 159 -26.47 6.75 24.35
N PHE A 160 -27.08 6.80 23.16
CA PHE A 160 -27.80 7.97 22.69
C PHE A 160 -29.06 8.24 23.51
N ARG A 161 -29.31 9.51 23.81
CA ARG A 161 -30.48 9.96 24.60
C ARG A 161 -31.55 10.64 23.75
N ASN A 162 -31.21 11.00 22.52
CA ASN A 162 -32.09 11.62 21.53
C ASN A 162 -31.46 11.58 20.13
N LEU A 163 -32.26 11.92 19.13
CA LEU A 163 -31.88 11.92 17.71
C LEU A 163 -30.78 12.94 17.39
N ASP A 164 -30.76 14.12 18.01
CA ASP A 164 -29.75 15.14 17.73
C ASP A 164 -28.34 14.68 18.13
N GLN A 165 -28.23 14.05 19.31
CA GLN A 165 -26.98 13.44 19.75
C GLN A 165 -26.54 12.33 18.79
N TYR A 166 -27.47 11.50 18.34
CA TYR A 166 -27.21 10.45 17.36
C TYR A 166 -26.64 11.04 16.06
N LEU A 167 -27.33 12.00 15.45
CA LEU A 167 -26.93 12.58 14.16
C LEU A 167 -25.56 13.25 14.25
N ALA A 168 -25.28 13.97 15.35
CA ALA A 168 -23.99 14.61 15.56
C ALA A 168 -22.84 13.59 15.65
N THR A 169 -23.02 12.49 16.38
CA THR A 169 -22.02 11.42 16.48
C THR A 169 -21.91 10.64 15.18
N ARG A 170 -23.04 10.29 14.54
CA ARG A 170 -23.08 9.47 13.32
C ARG A 170 -22.35 10.14 12.16
N ARG A 171 -22.39 11.48 12.06
CA ARG A 171 -21.63 12.25 11.06
C ARG A 171 -20.12 12.01 11.14
N VAL A 172 -19.58 11.59 12.30
CA VAL A 172 -18.15 11.25 12.44
C VAL A 172 -17.95 9.74 12.41
N ASN A 173 -18.80 8.99 13.12
CA ASN A 173 -18.66 7.56 13.32
C ASN A 173 -18.95 6.71 12.07
N ILE A 174 -19.62 7.24 11.05
CA ILE A 174 -19.80 6.56 9.74
C ILE A 174 -18.50 6.39 8.92
N ALA A 175 -17.36 6.88 9.40
CA ALA A 175 -16.05 6.78 8.74
C ALA A 175 -15.91 7.57 7.43
N MET A 176 -16.85 8.45 7.06
CA MET A 176 -16.76 9.14 5.76
C MET A 176 -15.58 10.11 5.68
N TYR A 177 -15.18 10.77 6.77
CA TYR A 177 -13.96 11.61 6.75
C TYR A 177 -12.68 10.79 6.56
N PHE A 178 -12.66 9.57 7.11
CA PHE A 178 -11.62 8.58 6.83
C PHE A 178 -11.66 8.17 5.35
N ALA A 179 -12.85 7.87 4.81
CA ALA A 179 -13.00 7.49 3.42
C ALA A 179 -12.60 8.60 2.45
N ASN A 180 -12.99 9.83 2.74
CA ASN A 180 -12.58 11.03 2.00
C ASN A 180 -11.05 11.17 1.94
N ALA A 181 -10.34 10.82 3.02
CA ALA A 181 -8.88 10.89 3.04
C ALA A 181 -8.24 9.85 2.11
N TYR A 182 -8.69 8.60 2.10
CA TYR A 182 -8.11 7.61 1.18
C TYR A 182 -8.66 7.75 -0.26
N PHE A 183 -9.85 8.31 -0.47
CA PHE A 183 -10.32 8.66 -1.82
C PHE A 183 -9.49 9.77 -2.45
N ARG A 184 -9.09 10.79 -1.69
CA ARG A 184 -8.12 11.79 -2.16
C ARG A 184 -6.80 11.13 -2.56
N TYR A 185 -6.34 10.14 -1.79
CA TYR A 185 -5.22 9.30 -2.24
C TYR A 185 -5.52 8.60 -3.57
N CYS A 186 -6.63 7.85 -3.70
CA CYS A 186 -6.98 7.11 -4.92
C CYS A 186 -7.12 7.99 -6.17
N LEU A 187 -7.57 9.23 -5.99
CA LEU A 187 -7.74 10.24 -7.04
C LEU A 187 -6.50 11.11 -7.27
N ASP A 188 -5.37 10.80 -6.62
CA ASP A 188 -4.14 11.61 -6.69
C ASP A 188 -4.38 13.10 -6.37
N ILE A 189 -5.25 13.37 -5.40
CA ILE A 189 -5.62 14.70 -4.91
C ILE A 189 -4.86 14.99 -3.60
N ASN A 190 -4.13 16.11 -3.56
CA ASN A 190 -3.28 16.49 -2.43
C ASN A 190 -3.67 17.88 -1.87
N LEU A 191 -4.81 17.94 -1.19
CA LEU A 191 -5.27 19.17 -0.53
C LEU A 191 -4.44 19.51 0.72
N THR A 192 -4.23 20.80 0.95
CA THR A 192 -3.60 21.35 2.16
C THR A 192 -4.47 21.15 3.41
N ASP A 193 -3.86 21.27 4.59
CA ASP A 193 -4.62 21.18 5.86
C ASP A 193 -5.61 22.34 5.97
N GLU A 194 -5.26 23.54 5.47
CA GLU A 194 -6.15 24.69 5.41
C GLU A 194 -7.35 24.46 4.51
N GLN A 195 -7.16 23.82 3.34
CA GLN A 195 -8.26 23.50 2.42
C GLN A 195 -9.20 22.46 3.01
N VAL A 196 -8.68 21.38 3.59
CA VAL A 196 -9.48 20.30 4.19
C VAL A 196 -10.28 20.81 5.39
N ASN A 197 -9.64 21.63 6.23
CA ASN A 197 -10.27 22.17 7.44
C ASN A 197 -11.07 23.44 7.18
N HIS A 198 -11.12 23.93 5.94
CA HIS A 198 -11.90 25.12 5.63
C HIS A 198 -13.38 24.89 5.94
N PRO A 199 -14.09 25.82 6.61
CA PRO A 199 -15.48 25.61 7.03
C PRO A 199 -16.42 25.19 5.89
N LEU A 200 -16.24 25.76 4.69
CA LEU A 200 -17.03 25.40 3.50
C LEU A 200 -16.74 23.97 3.02
N MET A 201 -15.47 23.55 3.06
CA MET A 201 -15.08 22.18 2.71
C MET A 201 -15.65 21.18 3.71
N ARG A 202 -15.52 21.48 5.02
CA ARG A 202 -16.05 20.63 6.10
C ARG A 202 -17.57 20.49 6.03
N GLU A 203 -18.28 21.53 5.62
CA GLU A 203 -19.73 21.44 5.42
C GLU A 203 -20.07 20.56 4.20
N ALA A 204 -19.39 20.74 3.07
CA ALA A 204 -19.60 19.91 1.88
C ALA A 204 -19.30 18.42 2.14
N GLU A 205 -18.14 18.10 2.75
CA GLU A 205 -17.79 16.73 3.13
C GLU A 205 -18.76 16.16 4.17
N GLY A 206 -19.23 16.98 5.10
CA GLY A 206 -20.14 16.55 6.15
C GLY A 206 -21.56 16.30 5.66
N ILE A 207 -22.04 17.02 4.62
CA ILE A 207 -23.32 16.69 3.96
C ILE A 207 -23.24 15.32 3.29
N VAL A 208 -22.12 15.00 2.63
CA VAL A 208 -21.88 13.67 2.07
C VAL A 208 -21.84 12.62 3.18
N SER A 209 -21.19 12.92 4.31
CA SER A 209 -21.16 12.04 5.48
C SER A 209 -22.56 11.75 6.04
N ASP A 210 -23.40 12.78 6.17
CA ASP A 210 -24.80 12.62 6.59
C ASP A 210 -25.59 11.76 5.60
N HIS A 211 -25.43 11.98 4.29
CA HIS A 211 -26.08 11.18 3.24
C HIS A 211 -25.67 9.72 3.30
N VAL A 212 -24.37 9.45 3.33
CA VAL A 212 -23.80 8.09 3.37
C VAL A 212 -24.23 7.37 4.64
N GLY A 213 -24.25 8.05 5.79
CA GLY A 213 -24.71 7.48 7.07
C GLY A 213 -26.18 7.10 7.05
N LEU A 214 -27.06 8.01 6.62
CA LEU A 214 -28.49 7.72 6.51
C LEU A 214 -28.78 6.60 5.52
N THR A 215 -28.04 6.56 4.41
CA THR A 215 -28.17 5.51 3.39
C THR A 215 -27.69 4.17 3.92
N ASN A 216 -26.55 4.15 4.63
CA ASN A 216 -26.06 2.95 5.29
C ASN A 216 -27.08 2.43 6.30
N ASP A 217 -27.56 3.28 7.23
CA ASP A 217 -28.54 2.89 8.25
C ASP A 217 -29.81 2.30 7.62
N LEU A 218 -30.26 2.86 6.50
CA LEU A 218 -31.43 2.37 5.76
C LEU A 218 -31.21 0.93 5.27
N PHE A 219 -30.10 0.67 4.58
CA PHE A 219 -29.83 -0.65 4.00
C PHE A 219 -29.31 -1.67 5.03
N SER A 220 -28.63 -1.25 6.08
CA SER A 220 -28.07 -2.13 7.11
C SER A 220 -29.09 -2.53 8.18
N TYR A 221 -30.22 -1.81 8.32
CA TYR A 221 -31.18 -2.01 9.40
C TYR A 221 -31.65 -3.45 9.55
N ALA A 222 -31.96 -4.15 8.45
CA ALA A 222 -32.43 -5.54 8.53
C ALA A 222 -31.37 -6.47 9.13
N LYS A 223 -30.10 -6.33 8.70
CA LYS A 223 -28.96 -7.06 9.26
C LYS A 223 -28.81 -6.74 10.75
N GLU A 224 -28.73 -5.46 11.09
CA GLU A 224 -28.45 -4.99 12.46
C GLU A 224 -29.56 -5.36 13.45
N TYR A 225 -30.82 -5.29 13.03
CA TYR A 225 -31.97 -5.72 13.80
C TYR A 225 -31.89 -7.21 14.14
N LEU A 226 -31.55 -8.05 13.15
CA LEU A 226 -31.42 -9.49 13.34
C LEU A 226 -30.24 -9.86 14.25
N THR A 227 -29.13 -9.12 14.18
CA THR A 227 -27.94 -9.31 15.03
C THR A 227 -28.02 -8.61 16.39
N GLN A 228 -29.11 -7.88 16.68
CA GLN A 228 -29.30 -7.08 17.89
C GLN A 228 -28.18 -6.04 18.09
N SER A 229 -27.71 -5.46 17.00
CA SER A 229 -26.67 -4.43 16.94
C SER A 229 -27.19 -3.11 16.35
N ASP A 230 -28.51 -2.89 16.37
CA ASP A 230 -29.19 -1.71 15.83
C ASP A 230 -29.23 -0.52 16.81
N ASP A 231 -28.40 -0.53 17.88
CA ASP A 231 -28.31 0.54 18.87
C ASP A 231 -27.69 1.84 18.32
N THR A 232 -27.07 1.77 17.15
CA THR A 232 -26.48 2.91 16.43
C THR A 232 -27.11 3.10 15.03
N ASN A 233 -28.43 2.88 14.91
CA ASN A 233 -29.17 3.03 13.66
C ASN A 233 -30.31 4.07 13.75
N VAL A 234 -30.40 5.00 12.80
CA VAL A 234 -31.42 6.06 12.82
C VAL A 234 -32.86 5.53 12.77
N LEU A 235 -33.13 4.41 12.09
CA LEU A 235 -34.48 3.83 12.03
C LEU A 235 -34.90 3.39 13.44
N ARG A 236 -33.98 2.74 14.16
CA ARG A 236 -34.20 2.35 15.55
C ARG A 236 -34.43 3.56 16.45
N MET A 237 -33.63 4.61 16.30
CA MET A 237 -33.78 5.86 17.07
C MET A 237 -35.15 6.50 16.89
N LEU A 238 -35.65 6.55 15.65
CA LEU A 238 -36.97 7.11 15.34
C LEU A 238 -38.11 6.26 15.94
N GLN A 239 -37.96 4.94 15.95
CA GLN A 239 -38.94 4.05 16.59
C GLN A 239 -38.95 4.22 18.12
N ASP A 240 -37.77 4.28 18.74
CA ASP A 240 -37.64 4.33 20.21
C ASP A 240 -37.98 5.72 20.79
N PHE A 241 -37.54 6.81 20.15
CA PHE A 241 -37.70 8.17 20.68
C PHE A 241 -38.93 8.92 20.13
N GLU A 242 -39.37 8.61 18.92
CA GLU A 242 -40.51 9.29 18.28
C GLU A 242 -41.74 8.37 18.12
N GLY A 243 -41.61 7.07 18.43
CA GLY A 243 -42.73 6.13 18.35
C GLY A 243 -43.18 5.83 16.92
N LEU A 244 -42.33 6.08 15.91
CA LEU A 244 -42.65 5.81 14.51
C LEU A 244 -42.74 4.30 14.25
N THR A 245 -43.54 3.91 13.26
CA THR A 245 -43.43 2.55 12.69
C THR A 245 -42.21 2.44 11.79
N TYR A 246 -41.77 1.22 11.47
CA TYR A 246 -40.68 0.99 10.51
C TYR A 246 -40.91 1.72 9.17
N GLU A 247 -42.12 1.63 8.61
CA GLU A 247 -42.47 2.30 7.35
C GLU A 247 -42.39 3.83 7.47
N GLN A 248 -42.86 4.41 8.58
CA GLN A 248 -42.77 5.84 8.83
C GLN A 248 -41.32 6.31 9.03
N ALA A 249 -40.50 5.52 9.73
CA ALA A 249 -39.08 5.79 9.92
C ALA A 249 -38.33 5.73 8.58
N LYS A 250 -38.55 4.68 7.79
CA LYS A 250 -38.00 4.50 6.44
C LYS A 250 -38.33 5.69 5.52
N ASP A 251 -39.59 6.12 5.50
CA ASP A 251 -40.03 7.27 4.69
C ASP A 251 -39.35 8.57 5.16
N THR A 252 -39.19 8.74 6.47
CA THR A 252 -38.54 9.92 7.06
C THR A 252 -37.06 9.98 6.69
N VAL A 253 -36.36 8.85 6.82
CA VAL A 253 -34.94 8.71 6.45
C VAL A 253 -34.75 8.92 4.95
N THR A 254 -35.60 8.31 4.11
CA THR A 254 -35.57 8.48 2.65
C THR A 254 -35.70 9.95 2.25
N LYS A 255 -36.66 10.69 2.84
CA LYS A 255 -36.80 12.13 2.59
C LYS A 255 -35.55 12.90 3.01
N LYS A 256 -34.93 12.54 4.13
CA LYS A 256 -33.72 13.19 4.63
C LYS A 256 -32.50 12.92 3.73
N ILE A 257 -32.38 11.70 3.19
CA ILE A 257 -31.36 11.36 2.18
C ILE A 257 -31.50 12.26 0.95
N ARG A 258 -32.72 12.39 0.40
CA ARG A 258 -32.98 13.28 -0.75
C ARG A 258 -32.73 14.75 -0.44
N GLN A 259 -33.00 15.18 0.79
CA GLN A 259 -32.66 16.53 1.23
C GLN A 259 -31.15 16.77 1.17
N LYS A 260 -30.32 15.81 1.61
CA LYS A 260 -28.85 15.94 1.57
C LYS A 260 -28.30 16.00 0.14
N GLU A 261 -28.91 15.29 -0.79
CA GLU A 261 -28.57 15.39 -2.23
C GLU A 261 -28.82 16.82 -2.76
N GLN A 262 -29.88 17.48 -2.29
CA GLN A 262 -30.18 18.87 -2.66
C GLN A 262 -29.28 19.87 -1.92
N ASP A 263 -29.01 19.64 -0.63
CA ASP A 263 -28.17 20.50 0.21
C ASP A 263 -26.72 20.58 -0.29
N PHE A 264 -26.22 19.51 -0.90
CA PHE A 264 -24.85 19.48 -1.42
C PHE A 264 -24.62 20.49 -2.54
N ILE A 265 -25.62 20.77 -3.39
CA ILE A 265 -25.46 21.68 -4.54
C ILE A 265 -25.01 23.09 -4.10
N PRO A 266 -25.75 23.81 -3.23
CA PRO A 266 -25.30 25.11 -2.75
C PRO A 266 -24.02 25.03 -1.91
N ALA A 267 -23.78 23.95 -1.15
CA ALA A 267 -22.56 23.79 -0.36
C ALA A 267 -21.30 23.64 -1.22
N GLY A 268 -21.35 22.78 -2.24
CA GLY A 268 -20.26 22.63 -3.21
C GLY A 268 -20.03 23.92 -4.00
N LEU A 269 -21.10 24.61 -4.43
CA LEU A 269 -20.98 25.91 -5.10
C LEU A 269 -20.35 26.97 -4.19
N ALA A 270 -20.61 26.95 -2.89
CA ALA A 270 -19.95 27.86 -1.95
C ALA A 270 -18.43 27.61 -1.90
N VAL A 271 -17.99 26.35 -1.92
CA VAL A 271 -16.56 26.00 -2.02
C VAL A 271 -15.95 26.51 -3.32
N LEU A 272 -16.60 26.28 -4.46
CA LEU A 272 -16.06 26.67 -5.77
C LEU A 272 -16.06 28.19 -6.01
N ASN A 273 -16.98 28.93 -5.39
CA ASN A 273 -17.06 30.38 -5.51
C ASN A 273 -16.22 31.13 -4.46
N ASP A 274 -15.63 30.42 -3.49
CA ASP A 274 -14.74 31.01 -2.51
C ASP A 274 -13.47 31.57 -3.21
N PRO A 275 -13.06 32.82 -2.89
CA PRO A 275 -11.99 33.49 -3.62
C PRO A 275 -10.61 32.85 -3.46
N GLU A 276 -10.39 32.01 -2.45
CA GLU A 276 -9.11 31.31 -2.27
C GLU A 276 -9.23 29.81 -2.58
N LEU A 277 -10.25 29.11 -2.08
CA LEU A 277 -10.43 27.69 -2.36
C LEU A 277 -10.73 27.41 -3.84
N GLY A 278 -11.60 28.20 -4.45
CA GLY A 278 -12.05 28.02 -5.84
C GLY A 278 -10.97 28.30 -6.90
N LYS A 279 -9.78 28.77 -6.50
CA LYS A 279 -8.64 28.93 -7.41
C LYS A 279 -7.91 27.61 -7.68
N ASP A 280 -8.05 26.62 -6.79
CA ASP A 280 -7.31 25.37 -6.88
C ASP A 280 -8.05 24.32 -7.72
N PRO A 281 -7.48 23.85 -8.84
CA PRO A 281 -8.09 22.79 -9.66
C PRO A 281 -8.28 21.47 -8.89
N GLU A 282 -7.47 21.19 -7.87
CA GLU A 282 -7.63 19.98 -7.04
C GLU A 282 -8.88 20.07 -6.15
N VAL A 283 -9.25 21.27 -5.69
CA VAL A 283 -10.52 21.53 -4.99
C VAL A 283 -11.69 21.28 -5.92
N HIS A 284 -11.61 21.73 -7.18
CA HIS A 284 -12.65 21.46 -8.18
C HIS A 284 -12.84 19.97 -8.43
N ARG A 285 -11.74 19.23 -8.60
CA ARG A 285 -11.77 17.77 -8.78
C ARG A 285 -12.36 17.07 -7.56
N TRP A 286 -12.04 17.52 -6.35
CA TRP A 286 -12.57 16.95 -5.12
C TRP A 286 -14.07 17.18 -4.96
N ILE A 287 -14.54 18.42 -5.15
CA ILE A 287 -15.96 18.76 -5.09
C ILE A 287 -16.77 18.03 -6.17
N ALA A 288 -16.21 17.81 -7.36
CA ALA A 288 -16.86 17.01 -8.40
C ALA A 288 -16.95 15.52 -8.07
N ASN A 289 -16.04 14.97 -7.25
CA ASN A 289 -16.08 13.57 -6.83
C ASN A 289 -17.08 13.30 -5.69
N LEU A 290 -17.22 14.24 -4.74
CA LEU A 290 -18.07 14.05 -3.55
C LEU A 290 -19.51 13.55 -3.84
N PRO A 291 -20.22 14.00 -4.90
CA PRO A 291 -21.51 13.43 -5.28
C PRO A 291 -21.49 11.95 -5.65
N TYR A 292 -20.38 11.44 -6.21
CA TYR A 292 -20.23 10.00 -6.46
C TYR A 292 -20.18 9.20 -5.16
N CYS A 293 -19.73 9.78 -4.05
CA CYS A 293 -19.84 9.10 -2.75
C CYS A 293 -21.30 8.91 -2.33
N MET A 294 -22.18 9.87 -2.63
CA MET A 294 -23.62 9.76 -2.35
C MET A 294 -24.30 8.74 -3.26
N GLY A 295 -24.18 8.90 -4.59
CA GLY A 295 -24.83 8.00 -5.56
C GLY A 295 -24.21 6.61 -5.57
N GLY A 296 -22.88 6.52 -5.46
CA GLY A 296 -22.12 5.28 -5.42
C GLY A 296 -22.38 4.45 -4.15
N ASN A 297 -22.47 5.07 -2.97
CA ASN A 297 -22.85 4.34 -1.76
C ASN A 297 -24.26 3.75 -1.86
N ASN A 298 -25.21 4.47 -2.46
CA ASN A 298 -26.56 3.95 -2.70
C ASN A 298 -26.55 2.76 -3.68
N ALA A 299 -25.80 2.86 -4.78
CA ALA A 299 -25.66 1.77 -5.75
C ALA A 299 -25.04 0.52 -5.10
N TRP A 300 -23.89 0.70 -4.42
CA TRP A 300 -23.19 -0.38 -3.73
C TRP A 300 -24.03 -1.04 -2.64
N SER A 301 -24.74 -0.25 -1.82
CA SER A 301 -25.52 -0.78 -0.70
C SER A 301 -26.64 -1.72 -1.15
N GLN A 302 -27.16 -1.55 -2.36
CA GLN A 302 -28.21 -2.41 -2.94
C GLN A 302 -27.67 -3.74 -3.50
N GLU A 303 -26.45 -3.74 -4.05
CA GLU A 303 -25.82 -4.94 -4.63
C GLU A 303 -24.95 -5.72 -3.64
N SER A 304 -24.52 -5.10 -2.55
CA SER A 304 -23.61 -5.73 -1.59
C SER A 304 -24.33 -6.80 -0.76
N GLY A 305 -23.84 -8.03 -0.83
CA GLY A 305 -24.25 -9.12 0.06
C GLY A 305 -23.90 -8.89 1.54
N ARG A 306 -23.25 -7.77 1.89
CA ARG A 306 -23.11 -7.31 3.29
C ARG A 306 -24.47 -6.91 3.87
N TYR A 307 -25.37 -6.34 3.05
CA TYR A 307 -26.68 -5.85 3.49
C TYR A 307 -27.83 -6.62 2.84
N ASN A 308 -27.70 -6.95 1.56
CA ASN A 308 -28.69 -7.72 0.83
C ASN A 308 -28.59 -9.21 1.19
N ILE A 309 -29.15 -9.56 2.34
CA ILE A 309 -29.14 -10.90 2.93
C ILE A 309 -30.33 -11.78 2.49
N GLY A 310 -31.07 -11.36 1.46
CA GLY A 310 -32.29 -12.02 1.00
C GLY A 310 -33.47 -11.89 1.97
N ASP A 311 -34.56 -12.62 1.66
CA ASP A 311 -35.77 -12.62 2.48
C ASP A 311 -35.59 -13.51 3.73
N VAL A 312 -35.29 -12.88 4.87
CA VAL A 312 -35.14 -13.58 6.16
C VAL A 312 -36.43 -13.48 6.99
N PRO A 313 -37.02 -14.60 7.44
CA PRO A 313 -38.24 -14.57 8.27
C PRO A 313 -38.06 -13.74 9.55
N GLY A 314 -38.95 -12.77 9.75
CA GLY A 314 -38.94 -11.87 10.91
C GLY A 314 -38.03 -10.64 10.76
N ALA A 315 -37.30 -10.51 9.64
CA ALA A 315 -36.57 -9.31 9.30
C ALA A 315 -37.49 -8.25 8.67
N PRO A 316 -37.22 -6.96 8.88
CA PRO A 316 -37.80 -5.89 8.05
C PRO A 316 -37.46 -6.09 6.56
N PRO A 317 -38.36 -5.73 5.63
CA PRO A 317 -38.09 -5.82 4.20
C PRO A 317 -36.84 -5.03 3.79
N PHE A 318 -36.04 -5.58 2.87
CA PHE A 318 -34.91 -4.85 2.29
C PHE A 318 -35.42 -3.62 1.51
N PRO A 319 -34.92 -2.40 1.79
CA PRO A 319 -35.42 -1.21 1.15
C PRO A 319 -34.91 -1.09 -0.29
N SER A 320 -35.50 -0.16 -1.05
CA SER A 320 -34.98 0.27 -2.35
C SER A 320 -34.93 1.79 -2.39
N LEU A 321 -33.85 2.33 -2.95
CA LEU A 321 -33.66 3.76 -3.11
C LEU A 321 -33.15 4.03 -4.52
N SER A 322 -33.97 4.73 -5.31
CA SER A 322 -33.64 5.01 -6.72
C SER A 322 -32.33 5.79 -6.86
N PHE A 323 -31.54 5.47 -7.88
CA PHE A 323 -30.41 6.27 -8.32
C PHE A 323 -30.36 6.21 -9.85
N GLU A 324 -29.78 7.23 -10.45
CA GLU A 324 -29.55 7.24 -11.89
C GLU A 324 -28.10 6.86 -12.16
N ALA A 325 -27.91 5.75 -12.88
CA ALA A 325 -26.58 5.29 -13.27
C ALA A 325 -26.05 6.16 -14.43
N GLU A 326 -24.85 6.69 -14.26
CA GLU A 326 -24.10 7.35 -15.32
C GLU A 326 -23.42 6.28 -16.19
N ALA A 327 -23.54 6.41 -17.51
CA ALA A 327 -22.85 5.52 -18.43
C ALA A 327 -21.33 5.72 -18.37
N THR A 328 -20.56 4.62 -18.45
CA THR A 328 -19.11 4.69 -18.63
C THR A 328 -18.77 5.38 -19.95
N PRO A 329 -17.92 6.42 -19.97
CA PRO A 329 -17.49 7.07 -21.20
C PRO A 329 -16.93 6.05 -22.19
N GLU A 330 -17.24 6.20 -23.48
CA GLU A 330 -16.79 5.26 -24.52
C GLU A 330 -15.26 5.05 -24.53
N ASP A 331 -14.49 6.09 -24.19
CA ASP A 331 -13.02 6.02 -24.11
C ASP A 331 -12.49 5.35 -22.82
N GLU A 332 -13.36 5.04 -21.87
CA GLU A 332 -13.06 4.31 -20.64
C GLU A 332 -13.62 2.88 -20.63
N VAL A 333 -14.43 2.49 -21.62
CA VAL A 333 -15.00 1.13 -21.70
C VAL A 333 -13.86 0.11 -21.86
N VAL A 334 -13.85 -0.89 -20.99
CA VAL A 334 -12.87 -1.99 -20.99
C VAL A 334 -13.58 -3.28 -21.41
N ASP A 335 -12.94 -4.08 -22.28
CA ASP A 335 -13.36 -5.47 -22.50
C ASP A 335 -12.99 -6.29 -21.28
N ASP A 336 -14.00 -6.67 -20.51
CA ASP A 336 -13.83 -7.39 -19.25
C ASP A 336 -14.26 -8.87 -19.34
N THR A 337 -14.41 -9.40 -20.55
CA THR A 337 -14.88 -10.78 -20.79
C THR A 337 -13.97 -11.82 -20.12
N GLU A 338 -12.65 -11.67 -20.26
CA GLU A 338 -11.67 -12.55 -19.62
C GLU A 338 -11.68 -12.41 -18.10
N GLU A 339 -11.80 -11.18 -17.59
CA GLU A 339 -11.83 -10.92 -16.14
C GLU A 339 -13.11 -11.47 -15.51
N SER A 340 -14.24 -11.36 -16.19
CA SER A 340 -15.50 -12.01 -15.82
C SER A 340 -15.32 -13.53 -15.73
N ALA A 341 -14.73 -14.15 -16.78
CA ALA A 341 -14.49 -15.59 -16.78
C ALA A 341 -13.51 -16.03 -15.66
N LEU A 342 -12.47 -15.23 -15.38
CA LEU A 342 -11.55 -15.47 -14.26
C LEU A 342 -12.24 -15.36 -12.92
N ARG A 343 -13.04 -14.32 -12.69
CA ARG A 343 -13.82 -14.15 -11.45
C ARG A 343 -14.78 -15.32 -11.27
N ASP A 344 -15.52 -15.71 -12.30
CA ASP A 344 -16.45 -16.85 -12.26
C ASP A 344 -15.71 -18.19 -12.00
N ALA A 345 -14.52 -18.37 -12.57
CA ALA A 345 -13.72 -19.57 -12.35
C ALA A 345 -13.10 -19.62 -10.93
N VAL A 346 -12.59 -18.49 -10.43
CA VAL A 346 -11.95 -18.37 -9.11
C VAL A 346 -12.99 -18.48 -7.99
N PHE A 347 -14.19 -17.95 -8.20
CA PHE A 347 -15.25 -17.88 -7.20
C PHE A 347 -16.47 -18.73 -7.56
N ASN A 348 -16.27 -19.85 -8.29
CA ASN A 348 -17.33 -20.71 -8.82
C ASN A 348 -18.48 -20.90 -7.82
N VAL A 349 -19.57 -20.19 -8.09
CA VAL A 349 -20.76 -20.06 -7.22
C VAL A 349 -21.47 -21.41 -7.04
N GLU A 350 -21.23 -22.38 -7.94
CA GLU A 350 -21.77 -23.75 -7.83
C GLU A 350 -21.02 -24.63 -6.81
N VAL A 351 -19.78 -24.25 -6.44
CA VAL A 351 -18.91 -25.02 -5.52
C VAL A 351 -18.80 -24.35 -4.15
N ILE A 352 -19.06 -23.05 -4.07
CA ILE A 352 -19.23 -22.36 -2.79
C ILE A 352 -20.62 -22.76 -2.26
N PRO A 353 -20.73 -23.39 -1.07
CA PRO A 353 -22.03 -23.74 -0.51
C PRO A 353 -22.91 -22.49 -0.45
N GLU A 354 -24.21 -22.64 -0.77
CA GLU A 354 -25.16 -21.52 -0.70
C GLU A 354 -24.94 -20.76 0.61
N PRO A 355 -24.88 -19.42 0.57
CA PRO A 355 -24.64 -18.63 1.76
C PRO A 355 -25.71 -18.99 2.80
N ASP A 356 -25.27 -19.71 3.84
CA ASP A 356 -26.15 -20.11 4.92
C ASP A 356 -26.45 -18.86 5.77
N PHE A 357 -27.53 -18.18 5.44
CA PHE A 357 -28.04 -16.95 6.07
C PHE A 357 -28.50 -17.14 7.51
N THR A 358 -28.28 -18.32 8.12
CA THR A 358 -28.38 -18.44 9.57
C THR A 358 -27.46 -17.39 10.22
N LEU A 359 -28.05 -16.64 11.16
CA LEU A 359 -27.33 -15.69 11.99
C LEU A 359 -26.17 -16.42 12.67
N ASP A 360 -24.95 -15.96 12.37
CA ASP A 360 -23.75 -16.42 13.05
C ASP A 360 -23.70 -15.71 14.42
N ILE A 361 -24.55 -16.15 15.33
CA ILE A 361 -24.48 -15.77 16.74
C ILE A 361 -23.31 -16.58 17.29
N ASP A 362 -22.08 -16.10 17.10
CA ASP A 362 -20.96 -16.57 17.90
C ASP A 362 -21.44 -16.51 19.35
N ALA A 363 -21.44 -17.66 20.02
CA ALA A 363 -21.95 -17.80 21.37
C ALA A 363 -21.33 -16.69 22.21
N ILE A 364 -22.18 -15.77 22.67
CA ILE A 364 -21.84 -14.91 23.79
C ILE A 364 -21.46 -15.90 24.89
N GLU A 365 -20.17 -16.07 25.18
CA GLU A 365 -19.74 -16.58 26.47
C GLU A 365 -20.08 -15.52 27.52
N SER A 366 -21.37 -15.23 27.67
CA SER A 366 -21.91 -14.48 28.78
C SER A 366 -21.88 -15.42 29.98
N LYS A 367 -20.71 -15.55 30.60
CA LYS A 367 -20.72 -15.47 32.05
C LYS A 367 -21.09 -14.04 32.38
N GLY A 368 -22.40 -13.84 32.56
CA GLY A 368 -23.02 -12.54 32.70
C GLY A 368 -22.27 -11.65 33.66
N VAL A 369 -21.65 -10.61 33.13
CA VAL A 369 -21.31 -9.42 33.88
C VAL A 369 -21.51 -8.24 32.93
N ARG A 370 -22.58 -7.47 33.18
CA ARG A 370 -22.58 -6.04 32.83
C ARG A 370 -21.40 -5.42 33.59
N THR A 371 -20.22 -5.33 32.98
CA THR A 371 -19.07 -4.70 33.61
C THR A 371 -19.20 -3.19 33.49
N LYS A 372 -19.56 -2.59 34.63
CA LYS A 372 -19.41 -1.17 34.90
C LYS A 372 -17.99 -0.73 34.54
N THR A 373 -17.91 0.38 33.81
CA THR A 373 -16.72 1.23 33.71
C THR A 373 -16.08 1.44 35.08
N GLN A 374 -14.82 1.02 35.23
CA GLN A 374 -13.99 1.46 36.34
C GLN A 374 -12.58 1.77 35.84
N ALA A 375 -12.31 3.08 35.77
CA ALA A 375 -10.99 3.65 35.67
C ALA A 375 -10.12 3.19 36.84
N SER A 376 -8.92 2.69 36.55
CA SER A 376 -7.73 2.90 37.38
C SER A 376 -6.49 2.37 36.67
N ILE A 377 -5.56 3.28 36.35
CA ILE A 377 -4.19 2.96 35.96
C ILE A 377 -3.39 2.80 37.26
N PRO A 378 -2.66 1.68 37.49
CA PRO A 378 -1.68 1.59 38.55
C PRO A 378 -0.32 2.16 38.07
N PRO A 379 0.32 3.06 38.82
CA PRO A 379 1.65 3.57 38.51
C PRO A 379 2.71 2.64 39.12
N SER A 380 3.09 1.57 38.43
CA SER A 380 4.33 0.84 38.75
C SER A 380 4.64 -0.22 37.70
N LEU A 381 5.43 0.15 36.69
CA LEU A 381 6.31 -0.74 35.93
C LEU A 381 7.39 0.14 35.28
N GLN A 382 8.28 0.67 36.11
CA GLN A 382 9.64 1.00 35.67
C GLN A 382 10.34 -0.34 35.44
N LEU A 383 10.23 -0.87 34.22
CA LEU A 383 11.11 -1.93 33.74
C LEU A 383 12.33 -1.30 33.08
N MET A 384 13.47 -1.82 33.47
CA MET A 384 14.82 -1.46 33.05
C MET A 384 14.92 -1.28 31.53
N ASN A 385 15.67 -0.26 31.11
CA ASN A 385 16.10 -0.02 29.73
C ASN A 385 16.56 -1.33 29.06
N ILE A 386 15.71 -1.88 28.22
CA ILE A 386 16.08 -2.85 27.18
C ILE A 386 16.50 -1.98 25.98
N PRO A 387 17.64 -2.25 25.31
CA PRO A 387 18.01 -1.50 24.12
C PRO A 387 16.89 -1.62 23.07
N GLU A 388 16.54 -0.49 22.45
CA GLU A 388 15.53 -0.39 21.40
C GLU A 388 15.68 -1.51 20.36
N SER A 389 14.54 -2.01 19.90
CA SER A 389 14.43 -3.02 18.85
C SER A 389 15.31 -2.68 17.65
N ARG A 390 16.08 -3.64 17.14
CA ARG A 390 16.84 -3.50 15.88
C ARG A 390 15.98 -2.82 14.81
N VAL A 391 16.57 -1.84 14.12
CA VAL A 391 15.95 -1.14 13.00
C VAL A 391 15.48 -2.16 11.96
N GLN A 392 14.17 -2.19 11.69
CA GLN A 392 13.57 -3.14 10.76
C GLN A 392 13.43 -2.50 9.37
N HIS A 393 13.35 -3.34 8.33
CA HIS A 393 13.10 -2.91 6.95
C HIS A 393 14.13 -1.90 6.40
N VAL A 394 15.42 -2.16 6.64
CA VAL A 394 16.51 -1.33 6.10
C VAL A 394 16.78 -1.68 4.63
N GLY A 395 16.88 -0.66 3.78
CA GLY A 395 17.15 -0.85 2.35
C GLY A 395 17.09 0.44 1.53
N VAL A 396 16.74 0.31 0.25
CA VAL A 396 16.70 1.42 -0.73
C VAL A 396 15.35 2.15 -0.66
N ARG A 397 15.36 3.39 -0.19
CA ARG A 397 14.19 4.30 -0.07
C ARG A 397 13.93 5.15 -1.31
N ALA A 398 14.99 5.53 -2.02
CA ALA A 398 14.91 6.37 -3.20
C ALA A 398 16.01 5.98 -4.18
N ILE A 399 15.78 6.16 -5.48
CA ILE A 399 16.73 5.84 -6.54
C ILE A 399 16.65 6.86 -7.66
N ALA A 400 17.78 7.42 -8.05
CA ALA A 400 17.88 8.30 -9.20
C ALA A 400 19.07 7.88 -10.07
N SER A 401 18.97 8.10 -11.37
CA SER A 401 20.01 7.78 -12.33
C SER A 401 20.22 8.96 -13.28
N SER A 402 21.48 9.19 -13.64
CA SER A 402 21.87 10.23 -14.59
C SER A 402 22.89 9.67 -15.58
N GLN A 403 22.69 9.92 -16.88
CA GLN A 403 23.61 9.48 -17.93
C GLN A 403 24.89 10.32 -17.92
N ARG A 404 26.05 9.69 -18.16
CA ARG A 404 27.34 10.39 -18.28
C ARG A 404 27.45 11.04 -19.65
N THR A 405 27.61 12.37 -19.69
CA THR A 405 27.60 13.18 -20.92
C THR A 405 28.96 13.82 -21.27
N GLY A 406 30.07 13.27 -20.76
CA GLY A 406 31.43 13.77 -21.04
C GLY A 406 31.83 15.04 -20.28
N SER A 407 31.00 15.52 -19.34
CA SER A 407 31.32 16.60 -18.39
C SER A 407 32.19 16.11 -17.23
N ASP A 408 32.75 17.05 -16.45
CA ASP A 408 33.47 16.76 -15.20
C ASP A 408 32.62 15.89 -14.25
N ASP A 409 33.19 14.76 -13.81
CA ASP A 409 32.51 13.74 -13.01
C ASP A 409 32.10 14.27 -11.63
N ASN A 410 32.83 15.25 -11.06
CA ASN A 410 32.41 15.91 -9.82
C ASN A 410 31.11 16.68 -9.99
N SER A 411 30.97 17.42 -11.09
CA SER A 411 29.72 18.10 -11.44
C SER A 411 28.58 17.11 -11.62
N LEU A 412 28.85 15.92 -12.18
CA LEU A 412 27.85 14.86 -12.35
C LEU A 412 27.41 14.26 -11.01
N ILE A 413 28.34 13.99 -10.10
CA ILE A 413 28.02 13.51 -8.74
C ILE A 413 27.14 14.52 -8.01
N LEU A 414 27.53 15.81 -8.01
CA LEU A 414 26.75 16.87 -7.36
C LEU A 414 25.35 17.00 -7.97
N LYS A 415 25.23 16.94 -9.30
CA LYS A 415 23.94 16.97 -10.00
C LYS A 415 23.08 15.76 -9.67
N ALA A 416 23.67 14.57 -9.61
CA ALA A 416 22.94 13.34 -9.30
C ALA A 416 22.42 13.36 -7.85
N VAL A 417 23.24 13.77 -6.89
CA VAL A 417 22.82 13.95 -5.48
C VAL A 417 21.75 15.03 -5.37
N ALA A 418 21.93 16.18 -6.02
CA ALA A 418 20.94 17.25 -6.04
C ALA A 418 19.63 16.79 -6.69
N SER A 419 19.70 15.97 -7.75
CA SER A 419 18.53 15.39 -8.40
C SER A 419 17.81 14.43 -7.48
N LEU A 420 18.52 13.56 -6.76
CA LEU A 420 17.90 12.66 -5.78
C LEU A 420 17.18 13.46 -4.68
N VAL A 421 17.87 14.44 -4.09
CA VAL A 421 17.30 15.28 -3.01
C VAL A 421 16.07 16.04 -3.50
N ARG A 422 16.14 16.66 -4.67
CA ARG A 422 15.03 17.43 -5.24
C ARG A 422 13.86 16.54 -5.66
N SER A 423 14.13 15.43 -6.35
CA SER A 423 13.08 14.57 -6.90
C SER A 423 12.28 13.85 -5.82
N TYR A 424 12.90 13.60 -4.66
CA TYR A 424 12.27 12.92 -3.52
C TYR A 424 11.98 13.84 -2.33
N GLU A 425 12.17 15.16 -2.49
CA GLU A 425 12.02 16.16 -1.42
C GLU A 425 12.71 15.76 -0.11
N ILE A 426 13.94 15.23 -0.22
CA ILE A 426 14.69 14.71 0.92
C ILE A 426 15.06 15.87 1.83
N ASP A 427 14.62 15.82 3.09
CA ASP A 427 15.15 16.71 4.11
C ASP A 427 16.63 16.37 4.32
N VAL A 428 17.49 17.26 3.83
CA VAL A 428 18.94 17.11 3.92
C VAL A 428 19.42 16.96 5.37
N GLN A 429 18.64 17.41 6.36
CA GLN A 429 18.98 17.22 7.77
C GLN A 429 18.97 15.75 8.21
N THR A 430 18.24 14.91 7.48
CA THR A 430 18.11 13.48 7.74
C THR A 430 19.22 12.65 7.09
N VAL A 431 20.21 13.26 6.44
CA VAL A 431 21.32 12.55 5.79
C VAL A 431 22.56 12.69 6.65
N GLY A 432 23.11 11.58 7.13
CA GLY A 432 24.29 11.60 7.99
C GLY A 432 25.58 11.27 7.26
N LYS A 433 25.43 10.60 6.12
CA LYS A 433 26.57 9.99 5.43
C LYS A 433 26.35 9.95 3.93
N VAL A 434 27.42 10.22 3.18
CA VAL A 434 27.47 10.02 1.73
C VAL A 434 28.59 9.03 1.43
N MET A 435 28.23 7.90 0.82
CA MET A 435 29.19 6.87 0.40
C MET A 435 29.28 6.83 -1.12
N ILE A 436 30.48 6.97 -1.67
CA ILE A 436 30.71 7.10 -3.11
C ILE A 436 31.59 5.95 -3.60
N TYR A 437 31.12 5.27 -4.62
CA TYR A 437 31.81 4.22 -5.35
C TYR A 437 32.25 4.71 -6.72
N LEU A 438 33.53 4.49 -7.04
CA LEU A 438 34.12 4.81 -8.35
C LEU A 438 34.59 3.53 -9.04
N GLN A 439 33.99 3.18 -10.18
CA GLN A 439 34.29 1.92 -10.86
C GLN A 439 35.73 1.83 -11.41
N ASN A 440 36.36 2.94 -11.85
CA ASN A 440 37.71 2.92 -12.47
C ASN A 440 38.41 4.29 -12.51
N SER A 441 38.38 5.10 -11.45
CA SER A 441 38.84 6.50 -11.59
C SER A 441 39.38 7.12 -10.29
N ASN A 442 40.60 7.69 -10.37
CA ASN A 442 41.22 8.52 -9.31
C ASN A 442 40.63 9.94 -9.31
N ILE A 443 39.30 10.05 -9.20
CA ILE A 443 38.60 11.34 -9.25
C ILE A 443 38.81 12.04 -7.91
N PRO A 444 39.34 13.28 -7.88
CA PRO A 444 39.36 14.06 -6.66
C PRO A 444 37.93 14.54 -6.36
N VAL A 445 37.17 13.76 -5.60
CA VAL A 445 35.83 14.19 -5.16
C VAL A 445 35.99 15.22 -4.04
N TYR A 446 35.51 16.43 -4.26
CA TYR A 446 35.55 17.51 -3.27
C TYR A 446 34.42 17.32 -2.25
N ALA A 447 34.71 16.62 -1.15
CA ALA A 447 33.75 16.41 -0.07
C ALA A 447 33.12 17.72 0.45
N ALA A 448 33.88 18.82 0.42
CA ALA A 448 33.39 20.15 0.80
C ALA A 448 32.19 20.64 -0.04
N ASP A 449 32.15 20.31 -1.33
CA ASP A 449 31.06 20.73 -2.21
C ASP A 449 29.77 19.95 -1.93
N LEU A 450 29.89 18.67 -1.53
CA LEU A 450 28.75 17.84 -1.11
C LEU A 450 28.20 18.30 0.25
N VAL A 451 29.09 18.63 1.19
CA VAL A 451 28.75 19.22 2.49
C VAL A 451 28.02 20.56 2.30
N HIS A 452 28.50 21.41 1.38
CA HIS A 452 27.83 22.66 1.03
C HIS A 452 26.47 22.42 0.35
N LEU A 453 26.39 21.50 -0.62
CA LEU A 453 25.13 21.15 -1.31
C LEU A 453 24.05 20.71 -0.33
N LEU A 454 24.43 19.87 0.65
CA LEU A 454 23.51 19.35 1.67
C LEU A 454 23.32 20.32 2.84
N SER A 455 23.99 21.47 2.84
CA SER A 455 23.83 22.54 3.85
C SER A 455 23.99 22.05 5.30
N GLN A 456 24.90 21.12 5.55
CA GLN A 456 25.15 20.55 6.87
C GLN A 456 26.65 20.40 7.15
N SER A 457 27.10 20.78 8.34
CA SER A 457 28.52 20.68 8.75
C SER A 457 28.93 19.29 9.27
N GLU A 458 27.97 18.40 9.56
CA GLU A 458 28.19 17.11 10.25
C GLU A 458 27.85 15.90 9.36
N ILE A 459 28.26 15.94 8.08
CA ILE A 459 28.10 14.81 7.13
C ILE A 459 29.43 14.09 6.96
N GLU A 460 29.43 12.77 7.16
CA GLU A 460 30.57 11.90 6.84
C GLU A 460 30.57 11.57 5.34
N VAL A 461 31.64 11.88 4.62
CA VAL A 461 31.79 11.54 3.20
C VAL A 461 32.87 10.47 3.03
N ASN A 462 32.46 9.27 2.61
CA ASN A 462 33.36 8.14 2.39
C ASN A 462 33.45 7.80 0.91
N ILE A 463 34.68 7.71 0.40
CA ILE A 463 34.95 7.37 -0.99
C ILE A 463 35.69 6.05 -1.01
N SER A 464 35.17 5.07 -1.72
CA SER A 464 35.77 3.74 -1.85
C SER A 464 35.94 3.31 -3.30
N ASN A 465 36.97 2.49 -3.52
CA ASN A 465 37.20 1.77 -4.77
C ASN A 465 36.94 0.29 -4.48
N GLY A 466 36.05 -0.37 -5.23
CA GLY A 466 35.56 -1.71 -4.91
C GLY A 466 34.48 -2.25 -5.85
N ASP A 467 33.47 -2.92 -5.30
CA ASP A 467 32.31 -3.44 -6.04
C ASP A 467 31.03 -2.71 -5.60
N SER A 468 30.11 -2.47 -6.53
CA SER A 468 28.93 -1.64 -6.23
C SER A 468 27.99 -2.30 -5.22
N SER A 469 27.93 -3.64 -5.18
CA SER A 469 27.20 -4.38 -4.14
C SER A 469 27.78 -4.21 -2.73
N ALA A 470 29.10 -4.07 -2.59
CA ALA A 470 29.74 -3.81 -1.30
C ALA A 470 29.33 -2.44 -0.74
N LEU A 471 29.24 -1.43 -1.62
CA LEU A 471 28.74 -0.10 -1.24
C LEU A 471 27.32 -0.17 -0.64
N LEU A 472 26.42 -0.91 -1.28
CA LEU A 472 25.04 -1.07 -0.77
C LEU A 472 25.02 -1.82 0.57
N LEU A 473 25.80 -2.90 0.69
CA LEU A 473 25.91 -3.68 1.92
C LEU A 473 26.49 -2.86 3.09
N ASP A 474 27.52 -2.05 2.83
CA ASP A 474 28.14 -1.19 3.84
C ASP A 474 27.17 -0.11 4.32
N ALA A 475 26.40 0.48 3.41
CA ALA A 475 25.36 1.45 3.75
C ALA A 475 24.26 0.82 4.61
N ILE A 476 23.75 -0.35 4.24
CA ILE A 476 22.73 -1.08 5.01
C ILE A 476 23.30 -1.48 6.38
N THR A 477 24.51 -2.05 6.41
CA THR A 477 25.18 -2.46 7.65
C THR A 477 25.38 -1.28 8.59
N HIS A 478 25.71 -0.10 8.06
CA HIS A 478 25.84 1.12 8.85
C HIS A 478 24.52 1.51 9.52
N VAL A 479 23.40 1.48 8.77
CA VAL A 479 22.08 1.79 9.31
C VAL A 479 21.60 0.74 10.31
N GLU A 480 21.94 -0.53 10.11
CA GLU A 480 21.62 -1.63 11.03
C GLU A 480 22.53 -1.67 12.28
N SER A 481 23.59 -0.84 12.31
CA SER A 481 24.59 -0.87 13.38
C SER A 481 24.10 -0.19 14.64
N ASN A 482 24.61 -0.63 15.80
CA ASN A 482 24.32 0.03 17.09
C ASN A 482 24.92 1.44 17.21
N THR A 483 25.75 1.86 16.24
CA THR A 483 26.36 3.20 16.21
C THR A 483 25.69 4.10 15.16
N TRP A 484 24.55 3.67 14.62
CA TRP A 484 23.74 4.47 13.71
C TRP A 484 23.16 5.68 14.46
N ASP A 485 23.26 6.85 13.86
CA ASP A 485 22.87 8.14 14.44
C ASP A 485 21.46 8.59 14.01
N ALA A 486 20.61 7.63 13.61
CA ALA A 486 19.26 7.83 13.09
C ALA A 486 19.16 8.57 11.73
N ARG A 487 20.28 8.77 11.00
CA ARG A 487 20.27 9.46 9.70
C ARG A 487 20.50 8.51 8.51
N ASN A 488 19.90 8.82 7.37
CA ASN A 488 20.03 8.06 6.13
C ASN A 488 21.43 8.17 5.53
N VAL A 489 21.76 7.20 4.67
CA VAL A 489 22.99 7.16 3.88
C VAL A 489 22.64 7.43 2.41
N ILE A 490 23.26 8.41 1.78
CA ILE A 490 23.22 8.53 0.32
C ILE A 490 24.37 7.70 -0.25
N THR A 491 24.05 6.73 -1.10
CA THR A 491 25.06 6.00 -1.86
C THR A 491 25.11 6.52 -3.29
N VAL A 492 26.32 6.64 -3.84
CA VAL A 492 26.57 7.15 -5.20
C VAL A 492 27.45 6.13 -5.93
N ALA A 493 26.91 5.45 -6.92
CA ALA A 493 27.65 4.55 -7.80
C ALA A 493 27.95 5.24 -9.13
N VAL A 494 29.24 5.56 -9.36
CA VAL A 494 29.72 6.12 -10.63
C VAL A 494 30.20 4.98 -11.52
N THR A 495 29.43 4.68 -12.56
CA THR A 495 29.70 3.61 -13.52
C THR A 495 30.26 4.19 -14.82
N LYS A 496 30.53 3.33 -15.81
CA LYS A 496 30.97 3.79 -17.14
C LYS A 496 29.92 4.64 -17.86
N GLN A 497 28.63 4.37 -17.65
CA GLN A 497 27.54 4.98 -18.44
C GLN A 497 26.64 5.89 -17.61
N SER A 498 26.58 5.68 -16.31
CA SER A 498 25.64 6.35 -15.42
C SER A 498 26.28 6.78 -14.10
N VAL A 499 25.64 7.73 -13.44
CA VAL A 499 25.78 7.97 -12.01
C VAL A 499 24.44 7.63 -11.39
N VAL A 500 24.42 6.58 -10.56
CA VAL A 500 23.20 6.16 -9.86
C VAL A 500 23.34 6.53 -8.39
N THR A 501 22.32 7.18 -7.85
CA THR A 501 22.28 7.59 -6.45
C THR A 501 21.10 6.93 -5.76
N MET A 502 21.31 6.36 -4.58
CA MET A 502 20.25 5.79 -3.75
C MET A 502 20.23 6.43 -2.37
N LEU A 503 19.04 6.56 -1.79
CA LEU A 503 18.88 6.84 -0.36
C LEU A 503 18.69 5.51 0.36
N VAL A 504 19.58 5.18 1.29
CA VAL A 504 19.54 3.95 2.10
C VAL A 504 19.15 4.32 3.53
N GLY A 505 18.16 3.61 4.07
CA GLY A 505 17.62 3.90 5.39
C GLY A 505 16.54 2.92 5.84
N PRO A 506 15.97 3.14 7.04
CA PRO A 506 14.84 2.35 7.53
C PRO A 506 13.57 2.60 6.70
N ASN A 507 12.63 1.65 6.77
CA ASN A 507 11.33 1.71 6.07
C ASN A 507 11.50 1.90 4.56
N ALA A 508 12.35 1.08 3.94
CA ALA A 508 12.58 1.11 2.51
C ALA A 508 11.54 0.27 1.73
N PRO A 509 11.09 0.71 0.54
CA PRO A 509 10.27 -0.12 -0.34
C PRO A 509 10.98 -1.38 -0.85
N ILE A 510 12.31 -1.32 -0.98
CA ILE A 510 13.16 -2.45 -1.35
C ILE A 510 14.13 -2.71 -0.19
N VAL A 511 13.90 -3.78 0.57
CA VAL A 511 14.66 -4.12 1.79
C VAL A 511 15.63 -5.25 1.55
N MET A 512 16.72 -5.30 2.33
CA MET A 512 17.59 -6.46 2.36
C MET A 512 17.05 -7.51 3.34
N GLU A 513 16.98 -8.77 2.91
CA GLU A 513 16.69 -9.86 3.84
C GLU A 513 17.91 -10.14 4.74
N PRO A 514 17.72 -10.54 6.01
CA PRO A 514 18.78 -10.60 7.03
C PRO A 514 19.82 -11.71 6.81
N VAL A 515 19.77 -12.39 5.67
CA VAL A 515 20.61 -13.54 5.35
C VAL A 515 21.57 -13.18 4.23
N ARG A 516 22.87 -13.43 4.47
CA ARG A 516 23.94 -13.27 3.47
C ARG A 516 24.80 -14.52 3.41
N GLY A 517 25.08 -15.02 2.23
CA GLY A 517 26.06 -16.05 1.95
C GLY A 517 27.39 -15.43 1.54
N VAL A 518 28.49 -15.94 2.07
CA VAL A 518 29.85 -15.49 1.72
C VAL A 518 30.71 -16.71 1.47
N PHE A 519 31.55 -16.64 0.44
CA PHE A 519 32.58 -17.64 0.13
C PHE A 519 33.86 -16.92 -0.31
N THR A 520 35.02 -17.30 0.24
CA THR A 520 36.33 -16.77 -0.18
C THR A 520 37.18 -17.91 -0.70
N ASP A 521 37.70 -17.78 -1.93
CA ASP A 521 38.63 -18.76 -2.46
C ASP A 521 40.04 -18.53 -1.88
N SER A 522 40.67 -19.60 -1.42
CA SER A 522 42.02 -19.59 -0.84
C SER A 522 43.12 -19.89 -1.86
N HIS A 523 42.76 -20.19 -3.12
CA HIS A 523 43.74 -20.52 -4.17
C HIS A 523 43.65 -19.56 -5.36
N THR A 524 44.79 -18.94 -5.67
CA THR A 524 45.04 -18.04 -6.79
C THR A 524 44.98 -18.76 -8.14
N GLN A 525 43.80 -18.88 -8.75
CA GLN A 525 43.68 -19.09 -10.20
C GLN A 525 42.55 -18.22 -10.78
N LYS A 526 42.88 -16.93 -11.00
CA LYS A 526 42.12 -16.03 -11.88
C LYS A 526 42.38 -16.45 -13.32
N LEU A 527 41.57 -17.32 -13.91
CA LEU A 527 41.40 -17.53 -15.35
C LEU A 527 40.48 -18.74 -15.53
N PHE A 528 39.17 -18.53 -15.73
CA PHE A 528 38.18 -19.38 -16.46
C PHE A 528 36.73 -19.07 -15.97
N PRO A 529 35.69 -19.15 -16.83
CA PRO A 529 34.28 -19.04 -16.43
C PRO A 529 33.85 -20.03 -15.32
N SER A 530 34.56 -21.15 -15.21
CA SER A 530 34.33 -22.19 -14.19
C SER A 530 34.59 -21.72 -12.75
N SER A 531 35.43 -20.70 -12.53
CA SER A 531 35.65 -20.14 -11.17
C SER A 531 34.51 -19.23 -10.71
N TYR A 532 33.94 -18.43 -11.62
CA TYR A 532 32.84 -17.50 -11.33
C TYR A 532 31.56 -18.25 -10.96
N PHE A 533 31.23 -19.30 -11.73
CA PHE A 533 30.09 -20.16 -11.43
C PHE A 533 30.27 -20.94 -10.13
N ALA A 534 31.49 -21.43 -9.85
CA ALA A 534 31.79 -22.10 -8.59
C ALA A 534 31.66 -21.15 -7.38
N ALA A 535 32.08 -19.89 -7.52
CA ALA A 535 31.93 -18.87 -6.49
C ALA A 535 30.46 -18.53 -6.23
N LEU A 536 29.67 -18.38 -7.30
CA LEU A 536 28.22 -18.20 -7.24
C LEU A 536 27.54 -19.36 -6.50
N GLN A 537 27.86 -20.60 -6.88
CA GLN A 537 27.30 -21.80 -6.30
C GLN A 537 27.63 -21.93 -4.80
N LYS A 538 28.90 -21.73 -4.42
CA LYS A 538 29.35 -21.83 -3.03
C LYS A 538 28.83 -20.70 -2.13
N SER A 539 28.76 -19.47 -2.64
CA SER A 539 28.18 -18.35 -1.89
C SER A 539 26.67 -18.55 -1.70
N TYR A 540 25.97 -19.10 -2.70
CA TYR A 540 24.55 -19.45 -2.57
C TYR A 540 24.31 -20.62 -1.60
N GLU A 541 25.14 -21.66 -1.59
CA GLU A 541 25.07 -22.72 -0.57
C GLU A 541 25.29 -22.19 0.84
N SER A 542 26.24 -21.26 1.00
CA SER A 542 26.47 -20.54 2.26
C SER A 542 25.23 -19.72 2.68
N TYR A 543 24.57 -19.06 1.72
CA TYR A 543 23.30 -18.37 1.93
C TYR A 543 22.20 -19.34 2.38
N LEU A 544 21.97 -20.44 1.67
CA LEU A 544 20.96 -21.45 2.00
C LEU A 544 21.19 -22.08 3.38
N LYS A 545 22.44 -22.36 3.74
CA LYS A 545 22.78 -22.89 5.07
C LYS A 545 22.38 -21.92 6.17
N ARG A 546 22.63 -20.62 5.98
CA ARG A 546 22.25 -19.58 6.94
C ARG A 546 20.75 -19.31 6.95
N LEU A 547 20.11 -19.38 5.78
CA LEU A 547 18.67 -19.26 5.63
C LEU A 547 17.95 -20.38 6.39
N ARG A 548 18.41 -21.64 6.26
CA ARG A 548 17.87 -22.79 7.02
C ARG A 548 18.01 -22.63 8.54
N VAL A 549 19.13 -22.08 9.00
CA VAL A 549 19.34 -21.76 10.43
C VAL A 549 18.41 -20.61 10.87
N SER A 550 18.16 -19.64 10.01
CA SER A 550 17.20 -18.56 10.28
C SER A 550 15.73 -19.01 10.24
N LEU A 551 15.42 -20.06 9.47
CA LEU A 551 14.06 -20.56 9.20
C LEU A 551 13.65 -21.77 10.05
N SER A 552 14.49 -22.27 10.96
CA SER A 552 14.14 -23.36 11.89
C SER A 552 13.06 -22.99 12.93
N LYS A 553 12.27 -21.94 12.64
CA LYS A 553 11.08 -21.55 13.37
C LYS A 553 9.80 -21.48 12.53
N GLU A 554 9.79 -21.60 11.19
CA GLU A 554 8.48 -21.40 10.51
C GLU A 554 8.23 -21.92 9.08
N ILE A 555 9.14 -22.61 8.36
CA ILE A 555 8.79 -23.16 7.02
C ILE A 555 9.48 -24.51 6.75
N ASP A 556 8.71 -25.49 6.27
CA ASP A 556 9.21 -26.80 5.82
C ASP A 556 9.80 -26.70 4.39
N LEU A 557 11.13 -26.64 4.31
CA LEU A 557 11.88 -26.43 3.06
C LEU A 557 12.05 -27.69 2.19
N ASN A 558 11.43 -28.81 2.56
CA ASN A 558 11.58 -30.08 1.83
C ASN A 558 10.88 -30.11 0.46
N GLU A 559 10.07 -29.10 0.11
CA GLU A 559 9.38 -29.01 -1.19
C GLU A 559 10.03 -28.05 -2.21
N ALA A 560 11.07 -27.28 -1.84
CA ALA A 560 11.71 -26.33 -2.76
C ALA A 560 12.79 -27.00 -3.63
N THR A 561 12.40 -27.49 -4.81
CA THR A 561 13.27 -28.22 -5.76
C THR A 561 14.10 -27.33 -6.72
N GLY A 562 14.50 -26.12 -6.32
CA GLY A 562 15.43 -25.28 -7.10
C GLY A 562 15.44 -23.78 -6.71
N ALA A 563 16.44 -23.00 -7.15
CA ALA A 563 16.50 -21.54 -6.89
C ALA A 563 15.37 -20.76 -7.59
N ALA A 564 14.82 -21.29 -8.70
CA ALA A 564 13.73 -20.69 -9.48
C ALA A 564 12.40 -20.51 -8.74
N SER A 565 12.17 -21.28 -7.66
CA SER A 565 10.97 -21.19 -6.82
C SER A 565 11.11 -20.15 -5.70
N VAL A 566 12.32 -19.62 -5.48
CA VAL A 566 12.64 -18.72 -4.35
C VAL A 566 12.91 -17.28 -4.80
N PHE A 567 13.47 -17.08 -6.00
CA PHE A 567 13.81 -15.74 -6.51
C PHE A 567 13.09 -15.44 -7.83
N ASP A 568 12.65 -14.20 -7.98
CA ASP A 568 12.00 -13.70 -9.18
C ASP A 568 13.02 -13.08 -10.15
N TYR A 569 14.03 -12.37 -9.63
CA TYR A 569 15.03 -11.64 -10.42
C TYR A 569 16.46 -11.92 -9.92
N MET A 570 17.47 -11.61 -10.76
CA MET A 570 18.90 -11.72 -10.38
C MET A 570 19.71 -10.54 -10.93
N LEU A 571 20.52 -9.90 -10.06
CA LEU A 571 21.47 -8.84 -10.42
C LEU A 571 22.91 -9.25 -10.05
N THR A 572 23.88 -8.74 -10.80
CA THR A 572 25.31 -8.97 -10.57
C THR A 572 26.18 -7.79 -11.00
N ASP A 573 27.35 -7.63 -10.36
CA ASP A 573 28.39 -6.66 -10.76
C ASP A 573 29.12 -7.07 -12.06
N HIS A 574 28.97 -8.32 -12.52
CA HIS A 574 29.60 -8.86 -13.73
C HIS A 574 28.58 -9.56 -14.65
N PRO A 575 27.61 -8.82 -15.24
CA PRO A 575 26.57 -9.40 -16.10
C PRO A 575 27.14 -10.12 -17.32
N GLU A 576 28.30 -9.71 -17.83
CA GLU A 576 29.00 -10.33 -18.96
C GLU A 576 29.47 -11.76 -18.65
N LYS A 577 30.02 -12.00 -17.44
CA LYS A 577 30.46 -13.33 -17.01
C LYS A 577 29.26 -14.26 -16.83
N LEU A 578 28.16 -13.73 -16.31
CA LEU A 578 26.92 -14.49 -16.14
C LEU A 578 26.26 -14.81 -17.51
N ALA A 579 26.27 -13.87 -18.45
CA ALA A 579 25.80 -14.07 -19.82
C ALA A 579 26.62 -15.12 -20.57
N GLU A 580 27.95 -15.11 -20.43
CA GLU A 580 28.83 -16.13 -20.99
C GLU A 580 28.51 -17.52 -20.44
N LEU A 581 28.27 -17.63 -19.13
CA LEU A 581 27.84 -18.88 -18.48
C LEU A 581 26.51 -19.41 -19.04
N PHE A 582 25.50 -18.56 -19.24
CA PHE A 582 24.25 -18.99 -19.88
C PHE A 582 24.47 -19.47 -21.32
N ARG A 583 25.41 -18.87 -22.05
CA ARG A 583 25.73 -19.24 -23.44
C ARG A 583 26.41 -20.61 -23.53
N VAL A 584 27.25 -20.97 -22.56
CA VAL A 584 27.96 -22.26 -22.52
C VAL A 584 27.19 -23.36 -21.76
N SER A 585 26.16 -23.00 -21.00
CA SER A 585 25.29 -23.92 -20.23
C SER A 585 24.64 -25.06 -21.04
N PRO A 586 24.32 -24.94 -22.35
CA PRO A 586 23.84 -26.08 -23.16
C PRO A 586 24.87 -27.21 -23.33
N CYS A 587 26.15 -26.97 -23.02
CA CYS A 587 27.25 -27.93 -23.17
C CYS A 587 27.62 -28.66 -21.86
N LEU A 588 26.93 -28.37 -20.75
CA LEU A 588 27.12 -29.02 -19.46
C LEU A 588 26.47 -30.43 -19.46
N SER A 589 27.09 -31.41 -18.79
CA SER A 589 26.68 -32.82 -18.87
C SER A 589 25.37 -33.09 -18.11
N LYS A 590 24.71 -34.23 -18.41
CA LYS A 590 23.41 -34.60 -17.83
C LYS A 590 23.40 -34.79 -16.29
N ASP A 591 24.56 -34.77 -15.63
CA ASP A 591 24.67 -34.88 -14.16
C ASP A 591 24.41 -33.53 -13.42
N ASP A 592 24.28 -32.41 -14.14
CA ASP A 592 24.12 -31.06 -13.57
C ASP A 592 22.67 -30.66 -13.21
N ASN A 593 21.70 -31.57 -13.33
CA ASN A 593 20.30 -31.36 -12.88
C ASN A 593 20.14 -31.32 -11.34
N ALA A 594 21.22 -31.52 -10.58
CA ALA A 594 21.25 -31.49 -9.12
C ALA A 594 21.90 -30.22 -8.52
N LEU A 595 22.23 -29.23 -9.35
CA LEU A 595 22.86 -27.98 -8.88
C LEU A 595 21.86 -27.10 -8.13
N PRO A 596 22.18 -26.61 -6.91
CA PRO A 596 21.29 -25.77 -6.12
C PRO A 596 20.84 -24.48 -6.81
N MET A 597 21.66 -23.89 -7.69
CA MET A 597 21.27 -22.75 -8.52
C MET A 597 21.62 -23.01 -9.98
N HIS A 598 20.59 -23.23 -10.81
CA HIS A 598 20.79 -23.61 -12.19
C HIS A 598 20.65 -22.38 -13.11
N PRO A 599 21.57 -22.15 -14.08
CA PRO A 599 21.50 -20.98 -14.94
C PRO A 599 20.18 -20.84 -15.75
N ARG A 600 19.54 -21.96 -16.10
CA ARG A 600 18.24 -21.94 -16.81
C ARG A 600 17.07 -21.41 -15.97
N ASP A 601 17.17 -21.40 -14.65
CA ASP A 601 16.12 -20.94 -13.72
C ASP A 601 15.75 -19.47 -13.94
N PHE A 602 16.72 -18.69 -14.41
CA PHE A 602 16.62 -17.25 -14.57
C PHE A 602 16.49 -16.83 -16.04
N GLN A 603 16.62 -17.76 -17.00
CA GLN A 603 16.67 -17.46 -18.43
C GLN A 603 15.38 -16.82 -19.00
N LYS A 604 14.23 -16.99 -18.32
CA LYS A 604 12.93 -16.40 -18.70
C LYS A 604 12.43 -15.28 -17.79
N LYS A 605 13.17 -14.94 -16.72
CA LYS A 605 12.75 -14.00 -15.66
C LYS A 605 13.72 -12.82 -15.45
N VAL A 606 14.78 -12.72 -16.24
CA VAL A 606 15.85 -11.73 -16.01
C VAL A 606 15.67 -10.48 -16.86
N VAL A 607 15.48 -9.33 -16.20
CA VAL A 607 15.90 -8.03 -16.73
C VAL A 607 17.40 -7.94 -16.49
N PHE A 608 18.18 -8.21 -17.52
CA PHE A 608 19.62 -8.02 -17.44
C PHE A 608 19.90 -6.53 -17.28
N ASN A 609 20.77 -6.19 -16.33
CA ASN A 609 21.66 -5.04 -16.51
C ASN A 609 22.42 -5.42 -17.78
N GLY A 610 22.07 -4.83 -18.93
CA GLY A 610 22.65 -5.23 -20.21
C GLY A 610 24.18 -5.27 -20.15
N PRO A 611 24.89 -5.88 -21.12
CA PRO A 611 26.35 -5.93 -21.13
C PRO A 611 27.03 -4.54 -21.03
N ASP A 612 26.25 -3.49 -21.27
CA ASP A 612 26.58 -2.07 -21.19
C ASP A 612 26.38 -1.46 -19.77
N ASN A 613 25.54 -2.05 -18.91
CA ASN A 613 25.15 -1.57 -17.57
C ASN A 613 25.89 -2.37 -16.47
N GLY A 614 27.12 -1.95 -16.15
CA GLY A 614 28.06 -2.75 -15.37
C GLY A 614 27.95 -2.71 -13.83
N SER A 615 26.80 -2.41 -13.23
CA SER A 615 26.65 -2.37 -11.76
C SER A 615 25.28 -2.88 -11.28
N ILE A 616 25.17 -3.36 -10.04
CA ILE A 616 23.86 -3.74 -9.46
C ILE A 616 22.91 -2.54 -9.32
N TYR A 617 23.46 -1.31 -9.25
CA TYR A 617 22.69 -0.08 -9.16
C TYR A 617 21.91 0.17 -10.45
N ASP A 618 22.56 0.01 -11.60
CA ASP A 618 21.90 0.09 -12.92
C ASP A 618 20.84 -1.00 -13.09
N GLY A 619 21.10 -2.18 -12.54
CA GLY A 619 20.14 -3.27 -12.53
C GLY A 619 18.87 -2.98 -11.77
N LEU A 620 19.02 -2.40 -10.58
CA LEU A 620 17.88 -2.02 -9.77
C LEU A 620 17.08 -0.90 -10.45
N VAL A 621 17.75 0.07 -11.09
CA VAL A 621 17.09 1.07 -11.95
C VAL A 621 16.27 0.40 -13.05
N CYS A 622 16.85 -0.58 -13.76
CA CYS A 622 16.16 -1.28 -14.84
C CYS A 622 14.94 -2.06 -14.34
N LEU A 623 15.06 -2.77 -13.21
CA LEU A 623 13.93 -3.50 -12.62
C LEU A 623 12.79 -2.58 -12.19
N VAL A 624 13.13 -1.49 -11.48
CA VAL A 624 12.14 -0.51 -11.00
C VAL A 624 11.46 0.21 -12.18
N ASP A 625 12.20 0.51 -13.26
CA ASP A 625 11.62 1.15 -14.44
C ASP A 625 10.72 0.19 -15.25
N ALA A 626 11.16 -1.05 -15.42
CA ALA A 626 10.53 -2.03 -16.31
C ALA A 626 9.33 -2.77 -15.71
N VAL A 627 9.37 -3.10 -14.41
CA VAL A 627 8.34 -3.91 -13.75
C VAL A 627 7.27 -3.00 -13.16
N PRO A 628 5.97 -3.23 -13.45
CA PRO A 628 4.92 -2.49 -12.78
C PRO A 628 4.96 -2.67 -11.26
N SER A 629 4.74 -1.60 -10.50
CA SER A 629 4.94 -1.65 -9.04
C SER A 629 4.09 -2.71 -8.33
N TYR A 630 2.84 -2.90 -8.76
CA TYR A 630 1.94 -3.93 -8.21
C TYR A 630 2.45 -5.36 -8.48
N GLU A 631 3.14 -5.59 -9.60
CA GLU A 631 3.78 -6.85 -9.97
C GLU A 631 5.14 -7.02 -9.29
N PHE A 632 5.79 -5.92 -8.94
CA PHE A 632 7.08 -5.90 -8.25
C PHE A 632 6.92 -6.18 -6.75
N PHE A 633 5.74 -5.93 -6.17
CA PHE A 633 5.45 -6.20 -4.77
C PHE A 633 5.64 -7.69 -4.40
N GLU A 634 6.22 -7.92 -3.23
CA GLU A 634 6.69 -9.23 -2.71
C GLU A 634 7.79 -9.94 -3.50
N LYS A 635 8.26 -9.37 -4.62
CA LYS A 635 9.28 -10.02 -5.45
C LYS A 635 10.64 -10.03 -4.76
N ARG A 636 11.35 -11.15 -4.94
CA ARG A 636 12.69 -11.39 -4.40
C ARG A 636 13.74 -11.28 -5.50
N ILE A 637 14.77 -10.50 -5.24
CA ILE A 637 15.86 -10.17 -6.16
C ILE A 637 17.15 -10.76 -5.59
N ALA A 638 17.68 -11.79 -6.24
CA ALA A 638 18.98 -12.35 -5.92
C ALA A 638 20.09 -11.38 -6.33
N ILE A 639 21.02 -11.08 -5.43
CA ILE A 639 22.22 -10.28 -5.72
C ILE A 639 23.45 -11.15 -5.54
N PHE A 640 24.27 -11.21 -6.59
CA PHE A 640 25.57 -11.88 -6.55
C PHE A 640 26.70 -10.91 -6.86
N SER A 641 27.78 -10.98 -6.08
CA SER A 641 28.99 -10.24 -6.35
C SER A 641 30.24 -11.07 -6.08
N GLU A 642 31.27 -10.86 -6.90
CA GLU A 642 32.60 -11.42 -6.74
C GLU A 642 33.59 -10.27 -6.72
N SER A 643 34.28 -10.10 -5.60
CA SER A 643 35.27 -9.06 -5.42
C SER A 643 36.65 -9.47 -5.89
N ASN A 644 37.47 -8.48 -6.22
CA ASN A 644 38.82 -8.68 -6.78
C ASN A 644 39.80 -9.44 -5.88
N ASN A 645 39.48 -9.57 -4.58
CA ASN A 645 40.27 -10.28 -3.58
C ASN A 645 39.91 -11.78 -3.47
N GLY A 646 38.97 -12.28 -4.28
CA GLY A 646 38.54 -13.68 -4.28
C GLY A 646 37.39 -13.98 -3.31
N THR A 647 36.81 -12.97 -2.64
CA THR A 647 35.58 -13.11 -1.85
C THR A 647 34.36 -12.87 -2.73
N SER A 648 33.38 -13.77 -2.63
CA SER A 648 32.08 -13.71 -3.27
C SER A 648 30.96 -13.66 -2.24
N THR A 649 29.92 -12.87 -2.54
CA THR A 649 28.79 -12.62 -1.66
C THR A 649 27.48 -12.83 -2.40
N PHE A 650 26.52 -13.47 -1.73
CA PHE A 650 25.15 -13.67 -2.21
C PHE A 650 24.17 -13.16 -1.16
N PHE A 651 23.18 -12.37 -1.56
CA PHE A 651 22.12 -11.88 -0.68
C PHE A 651 20.83 -11.61 -1.47
N CYS A 652 19.76 -11.29 -0.75
CA CYS A 652 18.43 -11.08 -1.31
C CYS A 652 17.95 -9.66 -0.98
N LEU A 653 17.44 -8.96 -1.99
CA LEU A 653 16.56 -7.81 -1.79
C LEU A 653 15.11 -8.24 -2.00
N ARG A 654 14.18 -7.71 -1.21
CA ARG A 654 12.74 -7.95 -1.37
C ARG A 654 12.03 -6.60 -1.54
N ALA A 655 11.19 -6.51 -2.57
CA ALA A 655 10.24 -5.42 -2.69
C ALA A 655 9.10 -5.66 -1.69
N VAL A 656 9.07 -4.90 -0.61
CA VAL A 656 8.09 -5.02 0.49
C VAL A 656 7.11 -3.85 0.53
N SER A 657 7.29 -2.89 -0.37
CA SER A 657 6.33 -1.82 -0.62
C SER A 657 6.33 -1.40 -2.10
N ASP A 658 5.41 -0.50 -2.43
CA ASP A 658 5.21 0.04 -3.76
C ASP A 658 6.41 0.91 -4.20
N THR A 659 6.88 0.66 -5.42
CA THR A 659 8.02 1.33 -6.06
C THR A 659 7.60 2.30 -7.18
N LYS A 660 6.31 2.62 -7.32
CA LYS A 660 5.74 3.50 -8.35
C LYS A 660 6.39 4.87 -8.32
N TYR A 661 6.55 5.47 -7.14
CA TYR A 661 7.22 6.77 -7.04
C TYR A 661 8.67 6.72 -7.51
N MET A 662 9.38 5.61 -7.24
CA MET A 662 10.73 5.39 -7.77
C MET A 662 10.74 5.28 -9.28
N ARG A 663 9.84 4.46 -9.84
CA ARG A 663 9.68 4.27 -11.28
C ARG A 663 9.33 5.57 -12.00
N ASP A 664 8.36 6.30 -11.49
CA ASP A 664 7.87 7.54 -12.10
C ASP A 664 8.93 8.64 -12.05
N THR A 665 9.74 8.67 -10.98
CA THR A 665 10.90 9.55 -10.87
C THR A 665 11.98 9.20 -11.90
N LEU A 666 12.29 7.92 -12.08
CA LEU A 666 13.24 7.47 -13.12
C LEU A 666 12.77 7.87 -14.53
N LYS A 667 11.46 7.75 -14.80
CA LYS A 667 10.87 8.16 -16.09
C LYS A 667 10.91 9.67 -16.33
N ALA A 668 10.77 10.47 -15.28
CA ALA A 668 10.77 11.93 -15.38
C ALA A 668 12.16 12.55 -15.64
N VAL A 669 13.25 11.89 -15.21
CA VAL A 669 14.62 12.44 -15.26
C VAL A 669 15.36 12.11 -16.57
N GLY A 670 14.88 11.15 -17.37
CA GLY A 670 15.41 10.87 -18.70
C GLY A 670 15.28 9.39 -19.06
N GLY A 671 14.40 9.11 -20.04
CA GLY A 671 14.07 7.76 -20.45
C GLY A 671 15.28 6.90 -20.79
N VAL A 672 15.32 5.70 -20.21
CA VAL A 672 16.09 4.60 -20.78
C VAL A 672 15.52 4.37 -22.20
N PRO A 673 16.34 4.39 -23.27
CA PRO A 673 15.84 4.04 -24.58
C PRO A 673 15.36 2.58 -24.51
N ARG A 674 14.09 2.33 -24.82
CA ARG A 674 13.62 0.99 -25.13
C ARG A 674 14.47 0.47 -26.29
N ARG A 675 15.46 -0.38 -26.02
CA ARG A 675 16.01 -1.27 -27.06
C ARG A 675 14.92 -2.29 -27.33
N THR A 676 14.28 -2.13 -28.50
CA THR A 676 13.36 -3.07 -29.14
C THR A 676 13.96 -4.46 -29.25
#